data_AF-A0A518HUU2-F1
#
_entry.id   AF-A0A518HUU2-F1
#
_cell.length_a   1.000
_cell.length_b   1.000
_cell.length_c   1.000
_cell.angle_alpha   90.00
_cell.angle_beta   90.00
_cell.angle_gamma   90.00
#
_symmetry.space_group_name_H-M   'P 1'
#
loop_
_entity.id
_entity.type
_entity.pdbx_description
1 polymer ?
#
loop_
_entity_poly.entity_id
_entity_poly.type
_entity_poly.pdbx_seq_one_letter_code
_entity_poly.pdbx_strand_id
1 'polypeptide(L)'
;MSKASVSRVFLVLVAVGGVLGYGAWQNAFYVTIERTDVHPSPDPLDDLTLVDDRLEDLHPDFDPQRVDRRDYEGWQINHSAAVIRLDCPDIRPDRETAMTRLYATYADAIRESQRSGLTVLPSANMLDGFAKQFDDGLYAALDLACFRGDAGFSPSAVDVVNDLFSALPARSQARGFLAAALQLADRPVPLDAHQQAAADAWLQEFQSDPSRSKPISFYTWNDDLRRVWKFFRFLQYRFDQDHVAVPREIADVLASDETLRREYLELVDFYSRLTNPPDGLNLSQLIGTDAELPELARRHHVQRPVVSVLPSSTSRETELFNRMFSSGTAAQTNLMVELIRRIRSGEVDLTPRQDSGWYDQQIHALETLLLPSRGKESQKLLLTAKYKRRLIQAFQALITKRRETHARQLGPADVTSALPPRKIRPRLRVEPCATFYLRTARSYAFLESFLHVNHEAELGQLHGWREEGQRETDLQSELASIKQLFYGFYLVACDDIGLAPELRDEEAVDVEDAYRSAEVWLADLTHRDLAVDTRVSVPILYDPIVDTTRLWGTLGVRMVKLNANYVRPPQMRENADSPWQPLGVDRLGDAKYVIAVDEFAEFSLPGRETLTRQQLRDLADRHHSKQAILEALSKSTTTQK
;
A
#
# COMPACT_ATOMS: atom_id res chain seq x y z
N MET A 1 -72.34 -38.09 45.15
CA MET A 1 -72.16 -37.51 43.80
C MET A 1 -72.60 -38.53 42.77
N SER A 2 -73.18 -38.13 41.63
CA SER A 2 -73.53 -39.08 40.55
C SER A 2 -72.30 -39.41 39.68
N LYS A 3 -72.32 -40.55 38.99
CA LYS A 3 -71.24 -40.95 38.05
C LYS A 3 -70.98 -39.87 36.97
N ALA A 4 -72.03 -39.16 36.56
CA ALA A 4 -71.93 -38.05 35.60
C ALA A 4 -71.10 -36.86 36.11
N SER A 5 -71.16 -36.54 37.41
CA SER A 5 -70.31 -35.49 38.00
C SER A 5 -68.83 -35.86 37.97
N VAL A 6 -68.50 -37.10 38.34
CA VAL A 6 -67.11 -37.59 38.36
C VAL A 6 -66.52 -37.62 36.95
N SER A 7 -67.28 -38.10 35.96
CA SER A 7 -66.86 -38.11 34.56
C SER A 7 -66.60 -36.70 34.02
N ARG A 8 -67.46 -35.71 34.33
CA ARG A 8 -67.24 -34.30 33.92
C ARG A 8 -66.00 -33.68 34.56
N VAL A 9 -65.77 -33.90 35.86
CA VAL A 9 -64.57 -33.41 36.55
C VAL A 9 -63.29 -34.03 35.95
N PHE A 10 -63.30 -35.33 35.64
CA PHE A 10 -62.17 -35.99 35.00
C PHE A 10 -61.89 -35.43 33.60
N LEU A 11 -62.93 -35.21 32.78
CA LEU A 11 -62.80 -34.60 31.45
C LEU A 11 -62.23 -33.18 31.50
N VAL A 12 -62.64 -32.37 32.48
CA VAL A 12 -62.08 -31.02 32.71
C VAL A 12 -60.62 -31.11 33.13
N LEU A 13 -60.26 -32.01 34.05
CA LEU A 13 -58.86 -32.19 34.48
C LEU A 13 -57.94 -32.67 33.34
N VAL A 14 -58.42 -33.57 32.48
CA VAL A 14 -57.67 -34.01 31.29
C VAL A 14 -57.52 -32.87 30.27
N ALA A 15 -58.58 -32.08 30.04
CA ALA A 15 -58.50 -30.92 29.14
C ALA A 15 -57.53 -29.83 29.67
N VAL A 16 -57.61 -29.49 30.96
CA VAL A 16 -56.69 -28.54 31.60
C VAL A 16 -55.25 -29.06 31.60
N GLY A 17 -55.04 -30.33 31.92
CA GLY A 17 -53.72 -30.97 31.84
C GLY A 17 -53.14 -30.98 30.42
N GLY A 18 -53.98 -31.22 29.40
CA GLY A 18 -53.59 -31.14 28.00
C GLY A 18 -53.21 -29.73 27.55
N VAL A 19 -53.98 -28.71 27.93
CA VAL A 19 -53.69 -27.29 27.61
C VAL A 19 -52.41 -26.82 28.31
N LEU A 20 -52.24 -27.11 29.60
CA LEU A 20 -51.03 -26.77 30.36
C LEU A 20 -49.81 -27.52 29.83
N GLY A 21 -49.95 -28.81 29.51
CA GLY A 21 -48.89 -29.62 28.89
C GLY A 21 -48.48 -29.09 27.51
N TYR A 22 -49.44 -28.67 26.69
CA TYR A 22 -49.16 -28.08 25.36
C TYR A 22 -48.47 -26.71 25.48
N GLY A 23 -48.90 -25.86 26.42
CA GLY A 23 -48.24 -24.57 26.69
C GLY A 23 -46.82 -24.71 27.26
N ALA A 24 -46.59 -25.70 28.11
CA ALA A 24 -45.25 -26.06 28.59
C ALA A 24 -44.37 -26.63 27.47
N TRP A 25 -44.94 -27.49 26.60
CA TRP A 25 -44.25 -28.06 25.45
C TRP A 25 -43.86 -27.00 24.43
N GLN A 26 -44.74 -26.05 24.08
CA GLN A 26 -44.37 -24.95 23.20
C GLN A 26 -43.24 -24.09 23.80
N ASN A 27 -43.31 -23.71 25.09
CA ASN A 27 -42.22 -22.98 25.74
C ASN A 27 -40.90 -23.75 25.77
N ALA A 28 -40.92 -25.08 25.93
CA ALA A 28 -39.73 -25.91 25.89
C ALA A 28 -39.06 -26.00 24.50
N PHE A 29 -39.77 -25.62 23.43
CA PHE A 29 -39.26 -25.58 22.05
C PHE A 29 -39.18 -24.16 21.46
N TYR A 30 -39.44 -23.11 22.26
CA TYR A 30 -39.11 -21.73 21.88
C TYR A 30 -37.60 -21.53 21.94
N VAL A 31 -36.92 -21.85 20.84
CA VAL A 31 -35.57 -21.35 20.57
C VAL A 31 -35.68 -19.86 20.32
N THR A 32 -35.45 -19.05 21.36
CA THR A 32 -35.27 -17.61 21.23
C THR A 32 -34.01 -17.36 20.42
N ILE A 33 -34.16 -17.23 19.10
CA ILE A 33 -33.09 -16.77 18.22
C ILE A 33 -32.93 -15.27 18.49
N GLU A 34 -32.12 -14.93 19.48
CA GLU A 34 -31.65 -13.57 19.70
C GLU A 34 -30.88 -13.14 18.45
N ARG A 35 -31.56 -12.40 17.58
CA ARG A 35 -30.90 -11.56 16.60
C ARG A 35 -30.39 -10.35 17.34
N THR A 36 -29.13 -10.41 17.76
CA THR A 36 -28.38 -9.19 18.09
C THR A 36 -28.38 -8.34 16.83
N ASP A 37 -29.12 -7.25 16.82
CA ASP A 37 -29.01 -6.24 15.77
C ASP A 37 -27.64 -5.57 15.91
N VAL A 38 -26.65 -6.13 15.21
CA VAL A 38 -25.27 -5.64 15.17
C VAL A 38 -25.26 -4.33 14.40
N HIS A 39 -25.55 -3.24 15.12
CA HIS A 39 -25.14 -1.90 14.71
C HIS A 39 -23.62 -1.82 14.87
N PRO A 40 -22.81 -1.79 13.79
CA PRO A 40 -21.42 -1.43 13.93
C PRO A 40 -21.33 0.01 14.45
N SER A 41 -20.26 0.34 15.18
CA SER A 41 -19.89 1.73 15.41
C SER A 41 -19.80 2.46 14.07
N PRO A 42 -20.26 3.73 13.96
CA PRO A 42 -20.28 4.45 12.69
C PRO A 42 -18.90 4.46 12.04
N ASP A 43 -18.83 3.94 10.81
CA ASP A 43 -17.59 3.85 10.03
C ASP A 43 -17.36 5.20 9.36
N PRO A 44 -16.18 5.83 9.45
CA PRO A 44 -15.86 7.05 8.71
C PRO A 44 -16.07 6.94 7.18
N LEU A 45 -16.21 5.72 6.63
CA LEU A 45 -16.58 5.46 5.24
C LEU A 45 -18.10 5.56 4.97
N ASP A 46 -18.97 5.66 5.97
CA ASP A 46 -20.44 5.76 5.79
C ASP A 46 -20.83 7.06 5.06
N ASP A 47 -20.09 8.15 5.29
CA ASP A 47 -20.19 9.44 4.57
C ASP A 47 -20.06 9.29 3.04
N LEU A 48 -19.36 8.27 2.55
CA LEU A 48 -18.92 8.16 1.16
C LEU A 48 -19.99 7.61 0.19
N THR A 49 -21.23 7.41 0.68
CA THR A 49 -22.46 7.08 -0.08
C THR A 49 -22.22 6.10 -1.24
N LEU A 50 -22.05 4.83 -0.90
CA LEU A 50 -21.78 3.76 -1.86
C LEU A 50 -23.08 3.08 -2.32
N VAL A 51 -23.22 2.90 -3.63
CA VAL A 51 -24.34 2.18 -4.27
C VAL A 51 -23.83 0.97 -5.05
N ASP A 52 -24.64 -0.09 -5.14
CA ASP A 52 -24.39 -1.22 -6.06
C ASP A 52 -24.36 -0.71 -7.51
N ASP A 53 -23.53 -1.32 -8.36
CA ASP A 53 -23.62 -1.13 -9.82
C ASP A 53 -24.91 -1.72 -10.39
N ARG A 54 -25.33 -1.23 -11.56
CA ARG A 54 -26.51 -1.70 -12.28
C ARG A 54 -26.11 -2.55 -13.49
N LEU A 55 -26.90 -3.58 -13.81
CA LEU A 55 -26.56 -4.50 -14.89
C LEU A 55 -26.89 -3.92 -16.28
N GLU A 56 -27.82 -2.98 -16.32
CA GLU A 56 -28.17 -2.17 -17.49
C GLU A 56 -27.06 -1.19 -17.92
N ASP A 57 -26.12 -0.82 -17.04
CA ASP A 57 -24.98 0.06 -17.36
C ASP A 57 -23.79 -0.71 -17.97
N LEU A 58 -23.91 -2.05 -18.15
CA LEU A 58 -22.83 -2.95 -18.57
C LEU A 58 -23.10 -3.56 -19.95
N HIS A 59 -22.26 -3.22 -20.92
CA HIS A 59 -22.37 -3.62 -22.33
C HIS A 59 -21.07 -4.24 -22.90
N PRO A 60 -20.47 -5.26 -22.28
CA PRO A 60 -19.34 -5.97 -22.89
C PRO A 60 -19.77 -6.71 -24.17
N ASP A 61 -19.03 -6.45 -25.25
CA ASP A 61 -19.20 -7.10 -26.55
C ASP A 61 -18.81 -8.58 -26.55
N PHE A 62 -19.33 -9.33 -27.52
CA PHE A 62 -18.93 -10.71 -27.77
C PHE A 62 -17.82 -10.81 -28.82
N ASP A 63 -16.64 -11.24 -28.38
CA ASP A 63 -15.51 -11.57 -29.24
C ASP A 63 -15.45 -13.11 -29.43
N PRO A 64 -15.72 -13.66 -30.62
CA PRO A 64 -15.71 -15.09 -30.86
C PRO A 64 -14.30 -15.72 -30.86
N GLN A 65 -13.22 -14.93 -30.91
CA GLN A 65 -11.84 -15.41 -30.86
C GLN A 65 -11.36 -15.64 -29.42
N ARG A 66 -12.02 -14.99 -28.44
CA ARG A 66 -11.69 -15.01 -27.01
C ARG A 66 -12.15 -16.28 -26.28
N VAL A 67 -11.42 -17.36 -26.49
CA VAL A 67 -11.60 -18.64 -25.77
C VAL A 67 -10.80 -18.63 -24.45
N ASP A 68 -11.41 -19.11 -23.36
CA ASP A 68 -10.73 -19.41 -22.09
C ASP A 68 -9.62 -20.44 -22.33
N ARG A 69 -8.38 -20.15 -21.88
CA ARG A 69 -7.22 -21.02 -22.15
C ARG A 69 -7.30 -22.39 -21.46
N ARG A 70 -8.17 -22.54 -20.46
CA ARG A 70 -8.20 -23.69 -19.55
C ARG A 70 -9.22 -24.72 -20.02
N ASP A 71 -8.85 -26.00 -19.99
CA ASP A 71 -9.78 -27.10 -20.30
C ASP A 71 -11.07 -27.03 -19.45
N TYR A 72 -12.14 -27.51 -20.08
CA TYR A 72 -13.47 -27.66 -19.50
C TYR A 72 -14.13 -28.97 -19.96
N GLU A 73 -13.51 -30.11 -19.66
CA GLU A 73 -13.98 -31.44 -20.08
C GLU A 73 -14.16 -31.52 -21.62
N GLY A 74 -13.24 -30.90 -22.38
CA GLY A 74 -13.27 -30.82 -23.85
C GLY A 74 -14.11 -29.68 -24.44
N TRP A 75 -14.90 -28.96 -23.65
CA TRP A 75 -15.66 -27.79 -24.13
C TRP A 75 -14.82 -26.52 -24.16
N GLN A 76 -15.08 -25.65 -25.14
CA GLN A 76 -14.57 -24.29 -25.16
C GLN A 76 -15.57 -23.34 -24.48
N ILE A 77 -15.08 -22.45 -23.61
CA ILE A 77 -15.86 -21.39 -22.96
C ILE A 77 -15.35 -20.03 -23.42
N ASN A 78 -16.24 -19.05 -23.52
CA ASN A 78 -15.94 -17.68 -23.90
C ASN A 78 -16.59 -16.70 -22.90
N HIS A 79 -15.74 -15.92 -22.23
CA HIS A 79 -16.15 -14.95 -21.20
C HIS A 79 -16.25 -13.50 -21.73
N SER A 80 -16.02 -13.24 -23.03
CA SER A 80 -15.99 -11.87 -23.60
C SER A 80 -17.25 -11.04 -23.28
N ALA A 81 -18.44 -11.60 -23.51
CA ALA A 81 -19.73 -10.98 -23.17
C ALA A 81 -20.24 -11.31 -21.75
N ALA A 82 -19.50 -12.08 -20.95
CA ALA A 82 -19.91 -12.45 -19.59
C ALA A 82 -19.77 -11.27 -18.61
N VAL A 83 -20.58 -11.27 -17.55
CA VAL A 83 -20.49 -10.30 -16.44
C VAL A 83 -20.53 -11.05 -15.12
N ILE A 84 -19.55 -10.79 -14.26
CA ILE A 84 -19.41 -11.41 -12.93
C ILE A 84 -19.83 -10.39 -11.86
N ARG A 85 -20.76 -10.75 -10.98
CA ARG A 85 -21.01 -9.99 -9.75
C ARG A 85 -20.00 -10.36 -8.70
N LEU A 86 -19.45 -9.35 -8.01
CA LEU A 86 -18.57 -9.52 -6.86
C LEU A 86 -19.25 -8.95 -5.61
N ASP A 87 -19.30 -9.74 -4.55
CA ASP A 87 -19.87 -9.35 -3.26
C ASP A 87 -18.97 -9.76 -2.08
N CYS A 88 -18.98 -8.92 -1.05
CA CYS A 88 -18.21 -9.10 0.18
C CYS A 88 -19.18 -9.19 1.36
N PRO A 89 -19.72 -10.38 1.68
CA PRO A 89 -20.78 -10.53 2.68
C PRO A 89 -20.23 -10.39 4.10
N ASP A 90 -21.01 -9.72 4.97
CA ASP A 90 -20.60 -9.34 6.33
C ASP A 90 -20.11 -10.52 7.15
N ILE A 91 -19.02 -10.34 7.89
CA ILE A 91 -18.52 -11.31 8.86
C ILE A 91 -19.49 -11.35 10.04
N ARG A 92 -19.88 -12.55 10.48
CA ARG A 92 -20.77 -12.77 11.63
C ARG A 92 -19.94 -13.17 12.86
N PRO A 93 -19.65 -12.27 13.81
CA PRO A 93 -18.66 -12.52 14.86
C PRO A 93 -19.03 -13.70 15.78
N ASP A 94 -20.31 -14.04 15.90
CA ASP A 94 -20.83 -15.19 16.65
C ASP A 94 -20.46 -16.57 16.04
N ARG A 95 -20.13 -16.62 14.75
CA ARG A 95 -19.90 -17.86 13.98
C ARG A 95 -18.57 -17.91 13.23
N GLU A 96 -18.01 -16.74 12.93
CA GLU A 96 -16.90 -16.56 12.00
C GLU A 96 -15.73 -15.86 12.71
N THR A 97 -15.53 -16.16 13.99
CA THR A 97 -14.50 -15.58 14.88
C THR A 97 -13.10 -15.57 14.26
N ALA A 98 -12.71 -16.63 13.54
CA ALA A 98 -11.44 -16.73 12.82
C ALA A 98 -11.23 -15.62 11.76
N MET A 99 -12.31 -15.06 11.19
CA MET A 99 -12.25 -13.94 10.25
C MET A 99 -12.16 -12.57 10.95
N THR A 100 -12.41 -12.51 12.26
CA THR A 100 -12.26 -11.28 13.07
C THR A 100 -10.87 -11.13 13.68
N ARG A 101 -10.06 -12.19 13.64
CA ARG A 101 -8.68 -12.22 14.16
C ARG A 101 -7.72 -11.49 13.21
N LEU A 102 -6.82 -10.71 13.80
CA LEU A 102 -5.63 -10.20 13.11
C LEU A 102 -4.47 -11.19 13.21
N TYR A 103 -3.77 -11.38 12.10
CA TYR A 103 -2.55 -12.18 11.94
C TYR A 103 -1.38 -11.23 11.61
N ALA A 104 -0.15 -11.58 12.00
CA ALA A 104 1.03 -10.75 11.72
C ALA A 104 1.44 -10.79 10.23
N THR A 105 1.28 -11.94 9.59
CA THR A 105 1.75 -12.25 8.23
C THR A 105 0.58 -12.66 7.32
N TYR A 106 0.77 -12.61 6.00
CA TYR A 106 -0.18 -13.23 5.08
C TYR A 106 -0.11 -14.76 5.17
N ALA A 107 1.11 -15.31 5.25
CA ALA A 107 1.34 -16.76 5.29
C ALA A 107 0.55 -17.46 6.42
N ASP A 108 0.43 -16.85 7.61
CA ASP A 108 -0.36 -17.41 8.72
C ASP A 108 -1.87 -17.33 8.47
N ALA A 109 -2.36 -16.22 7.92
CA ALA A 109 -3.78 -16.03 7.59
C ALA A 109 -4.24 -17.00 6.46
N ILE A 110 -3.38 -17.19 5.45
CA ILE A 110 -3.54 -18.16 4.36
C ILE A 110 -3.55 -19.59 4.94
N ARG A 111 -2.53 -19.95 5.73
CA ARG A 111 -2.38 -21.29 6.32
C ARG A 111 -3.57 -21.68 7.19
N GLU A 112 -4.09 -20.76 8.00
CA GLU A 112 -5.25 -21.02 8.86
C GLU A 112 -6.57 -21.12 8.06
N SER A 113 -6.68 -20.38 6.95
CA SER A 113 -7.80 -20.52 6.01
C SER A 113 -7.80 -21.86 5.28
N GLN A 114 -6.63 -22.29 4.80
CA GLN A 114 -6.46 -23.59 4.14
C GLN A 114 -6.74 -24.75 5.10
N ARG A 115 -6.26 -24.68 6.36
CA ARG A 115 -6.63 -25.63 7.43
C ARG A 115 -8.13 -25.69 7.68
N SER A 116 -8.82 -24.56 7.55
CA SER A 116 -10.28 -24.44 7.67
C SER A 116 -11.04 -24.93 6.42
N GLY A 117 -10.34 -25.46 5.40
CA GLY A 117 -10.95 -25.92 4.15
C GLY A 117 -11.45 -24.80 3.24
N LEU A 118 -11.01 -23.56 3.45
CA LEU A 118 -11.45 -22.38 2.70
C LEU A 118 -10.55 -22.15 1.49
N THR A 119 -11.15 -21.97 0.31
CA THR A 119 -10.42 -21.61 -0.92
C THR A 119 -9.90 -20.19 -0.82
N VAL A 120 -8.59 -20.05 -0.62
CA VAL A 120 -7.91 -18.75 -0.63
C VAL A 120 -7.81 -18.25 -2.08
N LEU A 121 -8.12 -16.98 -2.30
CA LEU A 121 -7.82 -16.25 -3.54
C LEU A 121 -6.75 -15.19 -3.24
N PRO A 122 -5.63 -15.14 -3.99
CA PRO A 122 -4.70 -14.02 -3.95
C PRO A 122 -5.42 -12.71 -4.27
N SER A 123 -5.41 -11.79 -3.30
CA SER A 123 -6.11 -10.50 -3.38
C SER A 123 -5.16 -9.39 -3.84
N ALA A 124 -5.69 -8.23 -4.25
CA ALA A 124 -4.86 -7.06 -4.51
C ALA A 124 -4.05 -6.62 -3.26
N ASN A 125 -4.59 -6.81 -2.05
CA ASN A 125 -3.84 -6.57 -0.80
C ASN A 125 -2.72 -7.59 -0.62
N MET A 126 -3.01 -8.87 -0.84
CA MET A 126 -2.05 -9.94 -0.68
C MET A 126 -0.93 -9.83 -1.72
N LEU A 127 -1.24 -9.45 -2.95
CA LEU A 127 -0.25 -9.23 -4.01
C LEU A 127 0.55 -7.94 -3.83
N ASP A 128 -0.01 -6.89 -3.23
CA ASP A 128 0.76 -5.69 -2.84
C ASP A 128 1.60 -5.89 -1.57
N GLY A 129 1.11 -6.62 -0.57
CA GLY A 129 1.90 -6.91 0.64
C GLY A 129 2.91 -8.04 0.44
N PHE A 130 2.66 -8.92 -0.52
CA PHE A 130 3.66 -9.72 -1.21
C PHE A 130 4.68 -8.78 -1.87
N ALA A 131 4.24 -7.99 -2.86
CA ALA A 131 4.96 -6.90 -3.53
C ALA A 131 5.22 -5.70 -2.61
N LYS A 132 5.60 -6.04 -1.37
CA LYS A 132 6.32 -5.22 -0.42
C LYS A 132 7.79 -5.64 -0.17
N GLN A 133 8.30 -6.85 -0.51
CA GLN A 133 9.68 -7.29 -0.11
C GLN A 133 10.94 -7.19 -1.08
N PHE A 134 10.93 -7.25 -2.44
CA PHE A 134 12.18 -7.06 -3.27
C PHE A 134 12.58 -5.63 -3.29
N ASP A 135 11.66 -4.72 -3.63
CA ASP A 135 12.03 -3.34 -3.52
C ASP A 135 12.39 -2.92 -2.04
N ASP A 136 11.91 -3.65 -1.00
CA ASP A 136 12.33 -3.51 0.44
C ASP A 136 13.84 -3.76 0.54
N GLY A 137 14.35 -4.55 -0.41
CA GLY A 137 15.75 -4.62 -0.76
C GLY A 137 16.28 -3.63 -1.81
N LEU A 138 15.56 -3.28 -2.89
CA LEU A 138 15.97 -2.32 -3.92
C LEU A 138 16.37 -0.98 -3.33
N TYR A 139 15.45 -0.25 -2.68
CA TYR A 139 15.79 1.07 -2.16
C TYR A 139 16.82 0.96 -1.02
N ALA A 140 16.76 -0.09 -0.20
CA ALA A 140 17.82 -0.35 0.79
C ALA A 140 19.20 -0.52 0.14
N ALA A 141 19.29 -1.16 -1.03
CA ALA A 141 20.52 -1.35 -1.78
C ALA A 141 20.97 -0.08 -2.53
N LEU A 142 20.06 0.59 -3.24
CA LEU A 142 20.30 1.85 -3.95
C LEU A 142 20.73 2.97 -2.99
N ASP A 143 20.06 3.09 -1.85
CA ASP A 143 20.40 4.07 -0.82
C ASP A 143 21.77 3.78 -0.19
N LEU A 144 22.11 2.51 0.03
CA LEU A 144 23.43 2.12 0.54
C LEU A 144 24.53 2.36 -0.50
N ALA A 145 24.28 2.06 -1.77
CA ALA A 145 25.24 2.31 -2.85
C ALA A 145 25.51 3.81 -3.00
N CYS A 146 24.44 4.61 -3.10
CA CYS A 146 24.47 6.08 -3.11
C CYS A 146 25.17 6.68 -1.87
N PHE A 147 24.98 6.10 -0.69
CA PHE A 147 25.61 6.56 0.56
C PHE A 147 27.10 6.18 0.66
N ARG A 148 27.54 5.07 0.05
CA ARG A 148 28.91 4.55 0.19
C ARG A 148 29.86 4.91 -0.96
N GLY A 149 29.35 5.01 -2.19
CA GLY A 149 30.17 5.10 -3.40
C GLY A 149 30.21 3.81 -4.22
N ASP A 150 29.40 2.81 -3.86
CA ASP A 150 29.42 1.48 -4.46
C ASP A 150 28.68 1.48 -5.81
N ALA A 151 29.01 0.51 -6.69
CA ALA A 151 28.24 0.17 -7.90
C ALA A 151 27.83 1.39 -8.76
N GLY A 152 28.83 2.18 -9.19
CA GLY A 152 28.62 3.31 -10.12
C GLY A 152 28.11 4.60 -9.49
N PHE A 153 27.67 4.59 -8.23
CA PHE A 153 27.25 5.78 -7.48
C PHE A 153 28.44 6.59 -6.95
N SER A 154 29.38 6.97 -7.82
CA SER A 154 30.60 7.69 -7.47
C SER A 154 30.63 9.09 -8.11
N PRO A 155 30.87 10.18 -7.35
CA PRO A 155 31.12 10.22 -5.90
C PRO A 155 29.89 9.85 -5.06
N SER A 156 30.09 9.36 -3.84
CA SER A 156 28.97 9.07 -2.94
C SER A 156 28.31 10.35 -2.43
N ALA A 157 27.06 10.24 -1.96
CA ALA A 157 26.37 11.33 -1.29
C ALA A 157 27.13 11.85 -0.05
N VAL A 158 27.97 11.02 0.59
CA VAL A 158 28.82 11.42 1.72
C VAL A 158 30.09 12.13 1.24
N ASP A 159 30.65 11.74 0.09
CA ASP A 159 31.79 12.42 -0.53
C ASP A 159 31.39 13.82 -1.03
N VAL A 160 30.25 13.95 -1.73
CA VAL A 160 29.70 15.25 -2.17
C VAL A 160 29.53 16.21 -0.97
N VAL A 161 29.07 15.71 0.18
CA VAL A 161 28.93 16.52 1.41
C VAL A 161 30.27 16.83 2.08
N ASN A 162 31.25 15.92 2.00
CA ASN A 162 32.63 16.15 2.44
C ASN A 162 33.32 17.23 1.60
N ASP A 163 33.09 17.22 0.29
CA ASP A 163 33.79 18.09 -0.65
C ASP A 163 33.17 19.50 -0.64
N LEU A 164 31.83 19.59 -0.48
CA LEU A 164 31.15 20.82 -0.07
C LEU A 164 31.75 21.39 1.24
N PHE A 165 31.91 20.56 2.28
CA PHE A 165 32.53 20.99 3.55
C PHE A 165 34.00 21.39 3.37
N SER A 166 34.74 20.76 2.46
CA SER A 166 36.16 21.04 2.21
C SER A 166 36.37 22.35 1.45
N ALA A 167 35.45 22.69 0.53
CA ALA A 167 35.47 23.94 -0.22
C ALA A 167 34.96 25.17 0.58
N LEU A 168 34.11 24.98 1.60
CA LEU A 168 33.60 26.08 2.43
C LEU A 168 34.73 26.84 3.17
N PRO A 169 34.82 28.18 3.07
CA PRO A 169 35.81 28.98 3.78
C PRO A 169 35.81 28.73 5.29
N ALA A 170 36.98 28.71 5.95
CA ALA A 170 37.12 28.30 7.36
C ALA A 170 36.29 29.10 8.41
N ARG A 171 35.62 30.20 8.02
CA ARG A 171 34.71 30.99 8.88
C ARG A 171 33.22 30.90 8.47
N SER A 172 32.90 30.06 7.49
CA SER A 172 31.52 29.79 7.06
C SER A 172 30.68 29.23 8.21
N GLN A 173 29.43 29.68 8.28
CA GLN A 173 28.41 29.18 9.21
C GLN A 173 27.95 27.76 8.82
N ALA A 174 27.85 27.49 7.51
CA ALA A 174 27.46 26.19 6.96
C ALA A 174 28.41 25.03 7.31
N ARG A 175 29.67 25.30 7.68
CA ARG A 175 30.63 24.26 8.12
C ARG A 175 30.10 23.45 9.31
N GLY A 176 29.41 24.09 10.26
CA GLY A 176 28.80 23.39 11.39
C GLY A 176 27.67 22.45 10.98
N PHE A 177 26.85 22.86 10.01
CA PHE A 177 25.75 22.04 9.47
C PHE A 177 26.28 20.81 8.69
N LEU A 178 27.22 21.01 7.76
CA LEU A 178 27.77 19.89 6.98
C LEU A 178 28.60 18.93 7.85
N ALA A 179 29.33 19.43 8.86
CA ALA A 179 30.04 18.57 9.80
C ALA A 179 29.09 17.71 10.66
N ALA A 180 27.95 18.26 11.09
CA ALA A 180 26.90 17.48 11.76
C ALA A 180 26.35 16.37 10.84
N ALA A 181 26.14 16.64 9.54
CA ALA A 181 25.76 15.60 8.58
C ALA A 181 26.84 14.50 8.46
N LEU A 182 28.11 14.88 8.31
CA LEU A 182 29.23 13.93 8.21
C LEU A 182 29.43 13.10 9.47
N GLN A 183 29.16 13.66 10.66
CA GLN A 183 29.15 12.92 11.92
C GLN A 183 28.00 11.90 12.00
N LEU A 184 26.82 12.19 11.41
CA LEU A 184 25.74 11.20 11.26
C LEU A 184 26.08 10.09 10.25
N ALA A 185 27.01 10.35 9.33
CA ALA A 185 27.55 9.39 8.37
C ALA A 185 28.80 8.62 8.87
N ASP A 186 29.22 8.81 10.13
CA ASP A 186 30.41 8.19 10.72
C ASP A 186 31.74 8.60 10.06
N ARG A 187 31.77 9.79 9.44
CA ARG A 187 32.97 10.40 8.85
C ARG A 187 33.28 11.78 9.49
N PRO A 188 33.57 11.85 10.81
CA PRO A 188 33.80 13.12 11.49
C PRO A 188 35.00 13.88 10.92
N VAL A 189 34.84 15.19 10.78
CA VAL A 189 35.83 16.12 10.19
C VAL A 189 36.46 17.02 11.25
N PRO A 190 37.70 17.53 11.07
CA PRO A 190 38.33 18.42 12.04
C PRO A 190 37.62 19.79 12.12
N LEU A 191 37.26 20.19 13.34
CA LEU A 191 36.58 21.46 13.64
C LEU A 191 37.34 22.27 14.70
N ASP A 192 37.18 23.59 14.68
CA ASP A 192 37.49 24.43 15.83
C ASP A 192 36.37 24.39 16.90
N ALA A 193 36.62 24.94 18.09
CA ALA A 193 35.67 24.87 19.20
C ALA A 193 34.32 25.60 18.95
N HIS A 194 34.28 26.61 18.08
CA HIS A 194 33.04 27.28 17.70
C HIS A 194 32.29 26.48 16.64
N GLN A 195 33.01 25.94 15.64
CA GLN A 195 32.44 25.03 14.64
C GLN A 195 31.87 23.75 15.27
N GLN A 196 32.56 23.17 16.27
CA GLN A 196 32.07 22.00 17.01
C GLN A 196 30.77 22.34 17.78
N ALA A 197 30.73 23.45 18.52
CA ALA A 197 29.52 23.87 19.23
C ALA A 197 28.33 24.11 18.28
N ALA A 198 28.58 24.60 17.06
CA ALA A 198 27.55 24.73 16.03
C ALA A 198 27.08 23.38 15.48
N ALA A 199 27.98 22.42 15.27
CA ALA A 199 27.63 21.06 14.85
C ALA A 199 26.82 20.32 15.94
N ASP A 200 27.27 20.41 17.20
CA ASP A 200 26.58 19.82 18.36
C ASP A 200 25.16 20.38 18.52
N ALA A 201 24.96 21.69 18.31
CA ALA A 201 23.64 22.33 18.34
C ALA A 201 22.71 21.79 17.24
N TRP A 202 23.18 21.68 16.00
CA TRP A 202 22.41 21.08 14.90
C TRP A 202 22.04 19.60 15.18
N LEU A 203 22.96 18.82 15.74
CA LEU A 203 22.72 17.44 16.14
C LEU A 203 21.68 17.35 17.26
N GLN A 204 21.76 18.22 18.26
CA GLN A 204 20.80 18.29 19.36
C GLN A 204 19.40 18.66 18.86
N GLU A 205 19.28 19.65 17.97
CA GLU A 205 17.99 20.05 17.39
C GLU A 205 17.37 18.88 16.61
N PHE A 206 18.13 18.24 15.71
CA PHE A 206 17.66 17.09 14.94
C PHE A 206 17.21 15.92 15.83
N GLN A 207 17.98 15.61 16.87
CA GLN A 207 17.65 14.54 17.83
C GLN A 207 16.45 14.89 18.72
N SER A 208 16.17 16.18 18.94
CA SER A 208 14.98 16.64 19.69
C SER A 208 13.65 16.40 18.97
N ASP A 209 13.68 16.05 17.68
CA ASP A 209 12.49 15.67 16.89
C ASP A 209 12.51 14.18 16.49
N PRO A 210 11.89 13.28 17.29
CA PRO A 210 11.76 11.87 16.96
C PRO A 210 11.00 11.59 15.67
N SER A 211 10.16 12.51 15.17
CA SER A 211 9.46 12.33 13.88
C SER A 211 10.40 12.49 12.67
N ARG A 212 11.58 13.08 12.88
CA ARG A 212 12.65 13.22 11.88
C ARG A 212 13.81 12.24 12.11
N SER A 213 14.32 12.14 13.33
CA SER A 213 15.61 11.49 13.62
C SER A 213 15.53 10.00 13.97
N LYS A 214 14.37 9.48 14.37
CA LYS A 214 14.16 8.06 14.70
C LYS A 214 14.00 7.22 13.42
N PRO A 215 14.87 6.24 13.13
CA PRO A 215 14.70 5.36 11.98
C PRO A 215 13.42 4.52 12.08
N ILE A 216 12.72 4.38 10.95
CA ILE A 216 11.48 3.60 10.78
C ILE A 216 11.55 2.78 9.48
N SER A 217 10.57 1.90 9.26
CA SER A 217 10.55 0.97 8.11
C SER A 217 11.83 0.10 8.04
N PHE A 218 12.26 -0.31 6.85
CA PHE A 218 13.48 -1.10 6.62
C PHE A 218 14.76 -0.48 7.19
N TYR A 219 14.79 0.84 7.46
CA TYR A 219 15.93 1.50 8.09
C TYR A 219 16.21 1.07 9.55
N THR A 220 15.44 0.14 10.11
CA THR A 220 15.79 -0.51 11.38
C THR A 220 16.56 -1.83 11.23
N TRP A 221 16.74 -2.38 10.03
CA TRP A 221 17.36 -3.70 9.83
C TRP A 221 18.83 -3.77 10.24
N ASN A 222 19.65 -2.78 9.89
CA ASN A 222 21.08 -2.75 10.23
C ASN A 222 21.57 -1.31 10.49
N ASP A 223 22.77 -1.17 11.05
CA ASP A 223 23.29 0.13 11.46
C ASP A 223 23.69 1.06 10.31
N ASP A 224 24.04 0.53 9.14
CA ASP A 224 24.28 1.36 7.95
C ASP A 224 22.98 2.00 7.45
N LEU A 225 21.89 1.23 7.38
CA LEU A 225 20.58 1.78 7.05
C LEU A 225 20.10 2.80 8.11
N ARG A 226 20.46 2.62 9.39
CA ARG A 226 20.23 3.64 10.44
C ARG A 226 21.08 4.91 10.24
N ARG A 227 22.31 4.80 9.72
CA ARG A 227 23.16 5.95 9.31
C ARG A 227 22.57 6.66 8.10
N VAL A 228 22.25 5.93 7.04
CA VAL A 228 21.56 6.41 5.82
C VAL A 228 20.33 7.23 6.17
N TRP A 229 19.40 6.70 6.99
CA TRP A 229 18.22 7.44 7.44
C TRP A 229 18.59 8.78 8.09
N LYS A 230 19.47 8.75 9.09
CA LYS A 230 19.85 9.97 9.83
C LYS A 230 20.50 11.01 8.92
N PHE A 231 21.44 10.59 8.08
CA PHE A 231 22.15 11.46 7.13
C PHE A 231 21.19 12.18 6.17
N PHE A 232 20.38 11.42 5.41
CA PHE A 232 19.46 12.02 4.45
C PHE A 232 18.34 12.84 5.12
N ARG A 233 17.80 12.40 6.27
CA ARG A 233 16.75 13.14 7.02
C ARG A 233 17.27 14.41 7.71
N PHE A 234 18.57 14.48 7.97
CA PHE A 234 19.26 15.69 8.43
C PHE A 234 19.46 16.67 7.27
N LEU A 235 19.95 16.21 6.11
CA LEU A 235 20.14 17.06 4.92
C LEU A 235 18.81 17.59 4.32
N GLN A 236 17.69 16.92 4.63
CA GLN A 236 16.31 17.40 4.47
C GLN A 236 15.90 18.47 5.52
N TYR A 237 16.85 19.16 6.15
CA TYR A 237 16.55 20.36 6.93
C TYR A 237 16.00 21.45 6.01
N ARG A 238 14.89 22.07 6.41
CA ARG A 238 14.20 23.12 5.66
C ARG A 238 14.61 24.47 6.22
N PHE A 239 15.56 25.14 5.55
CA PHE A 239 15.90 26.52 5.83
C PHE A 239 14.82 27.44 5.25
N ASP A 240 14.26 28.29 6.10
CA ASP A 240 13.39 29.39 5.69
C ASP A 240 14.22 30.64 5.30
N GLN A 241 13.54 31.77 5.11
CA GLN A 241 14.16 33.03 4.71
C GLN A 241 15.10 33.60 5.79
N ASP A 242 14.79 33.40 7.09
CA ASP A 242 15.59 33.92 8.20
C ASP A 242 16.89 33.12 8.37
N HIS A 243 16.87 31.83 8.02
CA HIS A 243 18.01 30.92 8.12
C HIS A 243 18.73 30.66 6.77
N VAL A 244 18.40 31.44 5.72
CA VAL A 244 18.88 31.22 4.34
C VAL A 244 20.40 31.43 4.15
N ALA A 245 21.11 32.00 5.12
CA ALA A 245 22.55 32.24 5.05
C ALA A 245 23.37 30.93 4.88
N VAL A 246 23.04 29.88 5.64
CA VAL A 246 23.71 28.57 5.56
C VAL A 246 23.62 27.96 4.15
N PRO A 247 22.43 27.76 3.54
CA PRO A 247 22.33 27.22 2.19
C PRO A 247 22.89 28.17 1.11
N ARG A 248 22.92 29.49 1.32
CA ARG A 248 23.60 30.42 0.39
C ARG A 248 25.11 30.20 0.37
N GLU A 249 25.79 30.09 1.51
CA GLU A 249 27.24 29.79 1.54
C GLU A 249 27.59 28.47 0.81
N ILE A 250 26.72 27.47 0.87
CA ILE A 250 26.90 26.20 0.15
C ILE A 250 26.60 26.37 -1.35
N ALA A 251 25.59 27.16 -1.71
CA ALA A 251 25.31 27.49 -3.11
C ALA A 251 26.42 28.32 -3.77
N ASP A 252 27.10 29.19 -3.03
CA ASP A 252 28.27 29.95 -3.51
C ASP A 252 29.45 29.02 -3.83
N VAL A 253 29.66 27.96 -3.03
CA VAL A 253 30.61 26.88 -3.37
C VAL A 253 30.21 26.21 -4.69
N LEU A 254 28.95 25.80 -4.85
CA LEU A 254 28.45 25.20 -6.09
C LEU A 254 28.48 26.18 -7.29
N ALA A 255 28.44 27.49 -7.06
CA ALA A 255 28.62 28.49 -8.10
C ALA A 255 30.09 28.65 -8.55
N SER A 256 31.04 28.20 -7.71
CA SER A 256 32.49 28.26 -7.97
C SER A 256 33.08 26.96 -8.52
N ASP A 257 32.43 25.80 -8.29
CA ASP A 257 32.85 24.49 -8.78
C ASP A 257 31.73 23.78 -9.56
N GLU A 258 31.83 23.84 -10.89
CA GLU A 258 30.88 23.21 -11.83
C GLU A 258 30.93 21.67 -11.78
N THR A 259 32.00 21.06 -11.27
CA THR A 259 32.13 19.61 -11.12
C THR A 259 31.30 19.13 -9.94
N LEU A 260 31.53 19.72 -8.77
CA LEU A 260 30.78 19.44 -7.54
C LEU A 260 29.29 19.82 -7.68
N ARG A 261 28.99 20.85 -8.47
CA ARG A 261 27.61 21.23 -8.85
C ARG A 261 26.93 20.20 -9.73
N ARG A 262 27.64 19.59 -10.68
CA ARG A 262 27.09 18.51 -11.52
C ARG A 262 26.77 17.29 -10.65
N GLU A 263 27.70 16.88 -9.80
CA GLU A 263 27.56 15.72 -8.90
C GLU A 263 26.43 15.92 -7.88
N TYR A 264 26.29 17.14 -7.35
CA TYR A 264 25.13 17.55 -6.55
C TYR A 264 23.79 17.44 -7.31
N LEU A 265 23.76 17.87 -8.57
CA LEU A 265 22.55 17.82 -9.41
C LEU A 265 22.18 16.40 -9.84
N GLU A 266 23.17 15.55 -10.15
CA GLU A 266 23.00 14.12 -10.44
C GLU A 266 22.34 13.41 -9.23
N LEU A 267 22.82 13.70 -8.01
CA LEU A 267 22.22 13.21 -6.76
C LEU A 267 20.78 13.68 -6.54
N VAL A 268 20.42 14.90 -6.95
CA VAL A 268 19.05 15.44 -6.82
C VAL A 268 18.11 14.88 -7.92
N ASP A 269 18.58 14.72 -9.15
CA ASP A 269 17.78 14.14 -10.24
C ASP A 269 17.48 12.65 -9.99
N PHE A 270 18.45 11.91 -9.45
CA PHE A 270 18.27 10.51 -9.04
C PHE A 270 17.06 10.33 -8.11
N TYR A 271 17.00 11.05 -6.98
CA TYR A 271 15.85 10.96 -6.07
C TYR A 271 14.56 11.59 -6.64
N SER A 272 14.69 12.55 -7.58
CA SER A 272 13.53 13.13 -8.27
C SER A 272 12.82 12.10 -9.16
N ARG A 273 13.57 11.22 -9.84
CA ARG A 273 13.03 10.11 -10.64
C ARG A 273 12.64 8.90 -9.80
N LEU A 274 13.50 8.52 -8.85
CA LEU A 274 13.31 7.34 -8.03
C LEU A 274 12.10 7.48 -7.09
N THR A 275 11.88 8.67 -6.52
CA THR A 275 10.69 8.97 -5.70
C THR A 275 9.75 9.94 -6.41
N ASN A 276 10.05 11.24 -6.40
CA ASN A 276 9.26 12.32 -7.01
C ASN A 276 10.04 13.65 -6.94
N PRO A 277 9.70 14.68 -7.74
CA PRO A 277 10.32 16.02 -7.68
C PRO A 277 10.30 16.68 -6.29
N PRO A 278 11.22 17.62 -5.98
CA PRO A 278 11.29 18.32 -4.70
C PRO A 278 10.00 19.05 -4.25
N ASP A 279 9.72 19.03 -2.94
CA ASP A 279 8.61 19.79 -2.32
C ASP A 279 8.98 21.24 -1.94
N GLY A 280 10.28 21.56 -2.00
CA GLY A 280 10.87 22.88 -1.80
C GLY A 280 12.11 23.07 -2.67
N LEU A 281 12.86 24.15 -2.45
CA LEU A 281 14.03 24.52 -3.25
C LEU A 281 15.26 23.65 -2.94
N ASN A 282 16.13 23.50 -3.94
CA ASN A 282 17.47 22.90 -3.82
C ASN A 282 18.56 24.00 -3.96
N LEU A 283 19.81 23.68 -3.61
CA LEU A 283 20.90 24.68 -3.55
C LEU A 283 21.18 25.35 -4.90
N SER A 284 21.03 24.63 -6.01
CA SER A 284 21.32 25.18 -7.35
C SER A 284 20.40 26.34 -7.74
N GLN A 285 19.24 26.46 -7.10
CA GLN A 285 18.23 27.50 -7.36
C GLN A 285 18.54 28.81 -6.60
N LEU A 286 19.54 28.82 -5.72
CA LEU A 286 20.08 30.04 -5.09
C LEU A 286 21.24 30.66 -5.90
N ILE A 287 21.86 29.91 -6.82
CA ILE A 287 23.07 30.31 -7.54
C ILE A 287 22.81 31.59 -8.35
N GLY A 288 23.60 32.63 -8.08
CA GLY A 288 23.57 33.89 -8.82
C GLY A 288 22.30 34.73 -8.63
N THR A 289 21.54 34.54 -7.54
CA THR A 289 20.30 35.31 -7.31
C THR A 289 20.03 35.63 -5.84
N ASP A 290 19.94 36.92 -5.52
CA ASP A 290 19.55 37.44 -4.20
C ASP A 290 18.03 37.45 -3.97
N ALA A 291 17.26 36.78 -4.85
CA ALA A 291 15.81 36.74 -4.72
C ALA A 291 15.35 35.96 -3.48
N GLU A 292 14.26 36.44 -2.87
CA GLU A 292 13.64 35.84 -1.69
C GLU A 292 13.08 34.44 -1.99
N LEU A 293 13.12 33.52 -1.03
CA LEU A 293 12.64 32.14 -1.20
C LEU A 293 11.18 32.04 -1.69
N PRO A 294 10.22 32.90 -1.26
CA PRO A 294 8.88 32.92 -1.84
C PRO A 294 8.81 33.33 -3.32
N GLU A 295 9.77 34.08 -3.85
CA GLU A 295 9.84 34.36 -5.28
C GLU A 295 10.45 33.19 -6.05
N LEU A 296 11.56 32.64 -5.55
CA LEU A 296 12.20 31.47 -6.13
C LEU A 296 11.26 30.27 -6.18
N ALA A 297 10.47 30.02 -5.12
CA ALA A 297 9.48 28.95 -5.10
C ALA A 297 8.42 29.10 -6.21
N ARG A 298 7.93 30.33 -6.45
CA ARG A 298 7.02 30.61 -7.58
C ARG A 298 7.70 30.43 -8.94
N ARG A 299 8.97 30.85 -9.06
CA ARG A 299 9.78 30.79 -10.30
C ARG A 299 10.13 29.35 -10.69
N HIS A 300 10.33 28.47 -9.72
CA HIS A 300 10.66 27.05 -9.91
C HIS A 300 9.46 26.10 -9.66
N HIS A 301 8.25 26.65 -9.49
CA HIS A 301 7.00 25.91 -9.30
C HIS A 301 6.95 24.92 -8.10
N VAL A 302 7.84 25.06 -7.13
CA VAL A 302 7.84 24.22 -5.91
C VAL A 302 6.85 24.74 -4.86
N GLN A 303 6.29 23.81 -4.06
CA GLN A 303 5.19 24.11 -3.14
C GLN A 303 5.60 24.99 -1.94
N ARG A 304 6.84 24.84 -1.44
CA ARG A 304 7.29 25.47 -0.19
C ARG A 304 8.38 26.51 -0.42
N PRO A 305 8.30 27.71 0.20
CA PRO A 305 9.33 28.75 0.15
C PRO A 305 10.45 28.47 1.16
N VAL A 306 11.02 27.27 1.09
CA VAL A 306 12.14 26.80 1.92
C VAL A 306 13.17 26.15 1.01
N VAL A 307 14.43 26.11 1.43
CA VAL A 307 15.50 25.42 0.73
C VAL A 307 16.10 24.33 1.62
N SER A 308 16.62 23.26 1.02
CA SER A 308 17.32 22.17 1.70
C SER A 308 18.59 21.81 0.95
N VAL A 309 19.57 21.19 1.64
CA VAL A 309 20.74 20.63 0.97
C VAL A 309 20.29 19.47 0.08
N LEU A 310 19.54 18.51 0.63
CA LEU A 310 18.80 17.53 -0.16
C LEU A 310 17.32 17.67 0.18
N PRO A 311 16.46 18.22 -0.69
CA PRO A 311 15.05 18.41 -0.37
C PRO A 311 14.28 17.08 -0.29
N SER A 312 13.13 17.12 0.40
CA SER A 312 12.16 16.03 0.35
C SER A 312 11.38 16.02 -0.96
N SER A 313 10.98 14.85 -1.45
CA SER A 313 10.07 14.72 -2.59
C SER A 313 8.64 15.15 -2.26
N THR A 314 7.92 15.64 -3.26
CA THR A 314 6.47 15.93 -3.20
C THR A 314 5.63 14.65 -3.36
N SER A 315 4.35 14.74 -3.02
CA SER A 315 3.34 13.72 -3.33
C SER A 315 1.96 14.34 -3.41
N ARG A 316 1.01 13.71 -4.12
CA ARG A 316 -0.34 14.29 -4.33
C ARG A 316 -1.13 14.45 -3.02
N GLU A 317 -0.95 13.54 -2.07
CA GLU A 317 -1.53 13.65 -0.72
C GLU A 317 -0.87 14.79 0.06
N THR A 318 0.44 14.98 -0.11
CA THR A 318 1.20 16.05 0.55
C THR A 318 0.84 17.42 -0.02
N GLU A 319 0.70 17.55 -1.34
CA GLU A 319 0.13 18.74 -2.01
C GLU A 319 -1.27 19.07 -1.48
N LEU A 320 -2.14 18.06 -1.37
CA LEU A 320 -3.50 18.23 -0.83
C LEU A 320 -3.48 18.67 0.64
N PHE A 321 -2.76 17.95 1.51
CA PHE A 321 -2.73 18.25 2.95
C PHE A 321 -2.09 19.61 3.25
N ASN A 322 -1.03 19.99 2.54
CA ASN A 322 -0.44 21.33 2.64
C ASN A 322 -1.46 22.43 2.25
N ARG A 323 -2.29 22.18 1.23
CA ARG A 323 -3.33 23.11 0.74
C ARG A 323 -4.51 23.24 1.71
N MET A 324 -4.98 22.13 2.29
CA MET A 324 -6.15 22.10 3.17
C MET A 324 -5.85 22.48 4.62
N PHE A 325 -4.65 22.16 5.13
CA PHE A 325 -4.30 22.26 6.55
C PHE A 325 -3.11 23.19 6.81
N SER A 326 -2.93 24.20 5.95
CA SER A 326 -1.94 25.28 6.11
C SER A 326 -2.07 26.06 7.42
N SER A 327 -3.20 25.93 8.12
CA SER A 327 -3.51 26.55 9.42
C SER A 327 -3.76 25.52 10.54
N GLY A 328 -3.33 24.26 10.35
CA GLY A 328 -3.65 23.13 11.25
C GLY A 328 -4.90 22.34 10.83
N THR A 329 -5.26 21.31 11.60
CA THR A 329 -6.47 20.50 11.40
C THR A 329 -7.56 20.79 12.43
N ALA A 330 -8.82 20.66 12.01
CA ALA A 330 -9.89 20.41 12.98
C ALA A 330 -9.69 19.00 13.58
N ALA A 331 -9.74 18.90 14.91
CA ALA A 331 -9.35 17.69 15.65
C ALA A 331 -10.13 16.40 15.32
N GLN A 332 -11.22 16.49 14.56
CA GLN A 332 -12.06 15.35 14.15
C GLN A 332 -12.00 15.02 12.64
N THR A 333 -11.32 15.82 11.81
CA THR A 333 -11.23 15.56 10.36
C THR A 333 -10.38 14.32 10.08
N ASN A 334 -10.95 13.22 9.58
CA ASN A 334 -10.18 12.05 9.15
C ASN A 334 -9.42 12.35 7.84
N LEU A 335 -8.09 12.25 7.84
CA LEU A 335 -7.26 12.66 6.69
C LEU A 335 -7.44 11.72 5.50
N MET A 336 -7.53 10.41 5.78
CA MET A 336 -7.70 9.39 4.76
C MET A 336 -9.04 9.52 4.02
N VAL A 337 -10.14 9.73 4.74
CA VAL A 337 -11.48 9.92 4.15
C VAL A 337 -11.55 11.18 3.31
N GLU A 338 -10.91 12.28 3.73
CA GLU A 338 -10.87 13.51 2.93
C GLU A 338 -10.05 13.33 1.64
N LEU A 339 -8.90 12.66 1.70
CA LEU A 339 -8.13 12.29 0.51
C LEU A 339 -8.97 11.46 -0.48
N ILE A 340 -9.66 10.42 0.01
CA ILE A 340 -10.55 9.58 -0.80
C ILE A 340 -11.68 10.41 -1.43
N ARG A 341 -12.29 11.32 -0.66
CA ARG A 341 -13.35 12.23 -1.11
C ARG A 341 -12.87 13.12 -2.27
N ARG A 342 -11.64 13.67 -2.18
CA ARG A 342 -11.04 14.57 -3.18
C ARG A 342 -10.56 13.85 -4.45
N ILE A 343 -10.08 12.61 -4.32
CA ILE A 343 -9.79 11.75 -5.49
C ILE A 343 -11.10 11.40 -6.20
N ARG A 344 -12.13 10.97 -5.46
CA ARG A 344 -13.43 10.59 -6.04
C ARG A 344 -14.22 11.75 -6.64
N SER A 345 -13.97 13.00 -6.21
CA SER A 345 -14.53 14.20 -6.86
C SER A 345 -13.73 14.66 -8.09
N GLY A 346 -12.51 14.15 -8.30
CA GLY A 346 -11.60 14.60 -9.35
C GLY A 346 -10.82 15.88 -9.02
N GLU A 347 -10.87 16.38 -7.78
CA GLU A 347 -10.03 17.53 -7.36
C GLU A 347 -8.57 17.12 -7.16
N VAL A 348 -8.33 15.84 -6.82
CA VAL A 348 -7.00 15.22 -6.86
C VAL A 348 -6.97 14.22 -7.99
N ASP A 349 -6.23 14.57 -9.04
CA ASP A 349 -5.84 13.63 -10.08
C ASP A 349 -4.58 12.86 -9.66
N LEU A 350 -4.64 11.53 -9.76
CA LEU A 350 -3.53 10.61 -9.49
C LEU A 350 -2.74 10.25 -10.75
N THR A 351 -3.15 10.74 -11.93
CA THR A 351 -2.39 10.54 -13.17
C THR A 351 -0.97 11.13 -13.03
N PRO A 352 0.09 10.38 -13.37
CA PRO A 352 1.46 10.86 -13.35
C PRO A 352 1.65 12.04 -14.33
N ARG A 353 2.41 13.03 -13.90
CA ARG A 353 2.89 14.13 -14.75
C ARG A 353 4.13 13.68 -15.53
N GLN A 354 4.61 14.51 -16.45
CA GLN A 354 5.86 14.25 -17.19
C GLN A 354 7.10 14.27 -16.28
N ASP A 355 7.07 15.01 -15.19
CA ASP A 355 8.10 15.13 -14.15
C ASP A 355 7.90 14.15 -12.98
N SER A 356 6.82 13.38 -12.95
CA SER A 356 6.57 12.41 -11.88
C SER A 356 7.65 11.34 -11.82
N GLY A 357 8.14 11.07 -10.60
CA GLY A 357 8.95 9.91 -10.31
C GLY A 357 8.10 8.65 -10.17
N TRP A 358 8.73 7.57 -9.72
CA TRP A 358 8.08 6.27 -9.56
C TRP A 358 6.89 6.30 -8.57
N TYR A 359 6.85 7.26 -7.63
CA TYR A 359 5.73 7.41 -6.68
C TYR A 359 4.39 7.54 -7.37
N ASP A 360 4.24 8.56 -8.22
CA ASP A 360 2.93 8.81 -8.83
C ASP A 360 2.53 7.64 -9.74
N GLN A 361 3.48 6.90 -10.33
CA GLN A 361 3.19 5.65 -11.07
C GLN A 361 2.57 4.59 -10.15
N GLN A 362 3.15 4.39 -8.96
CA GLN A 362 2.67 3.43 -7.96
C GLN A 362 1.34 3.88 -7.31
N ILE A 363 1.09 5.17 -7.08
CA ILE A 363 -0.21 5.65 -6.58
C ILE A 363 -1.29 5.64 -7.66
N HIS A 364 -0.94 5.95 -8.91
CA HIS A 364 -1.86 5.81 -10.05
C HIS A 364 -2.38 4.38 -10.20
N ALA A 365 -1.58 3.35 -9.89
CA ALA A 365 -2.07 1.97 -9.83
C ALA A 365 -3.24 1.79 -8.83
N LEU A 366 -3.16 2.39 -7.64
CA LEU A 366 -4.18 2.24 -6.58
C LEU A 366 -5.51 2.96 -6.88
N GLU A 367 -5.53 3.92 -7.80
CA GLU A 367 -6.72 4.70 -8.14
C GLU A 367 -7.96 3.83 -8.43
N THR A 368 -7.80 2.72 -9.15
CA THR A 368 -8.91 1.84 -9.55
C THR A 368 -9.58 1.13 -8.38
N LEU A 369 -8.96 1.12 -7.19
CA LEU A 369 -9.58 0.63 -5.95
C LEU A 369 -10.56 1.67 -5.34
N LEU A 370 -10.37 2.96 -5.60
CA LEU A 370 -11.33 4.02 -5.24
C LEU A 370 -12.35 4.30 -6.34
N LEU A 371 -11.93 4.15 -7.60
CA LEU A 371 -12.71 4.42 -8.80
C LEU A 371 -12.66 3.20 -9.75
N PRO A 372 -13.35 2.08 -9.44
CA PRO A 372 -13.36 0.90 -10.31
C PRO A 372 -13.86 1.17 -11.74
N SER A 373 -14.68 2.21 -11.92
CA SER A 373 -15.12 2.71 -13.22
C SER A 373 -14.01 3.33 -14.09
N ARG A 374 -12.82 3.62 -13.53
CA ARG A 374 -11.60 3.96 -14.30
C ARG A 374 -10.79 2.72 -14.72
N GLY A 375 -11.14 1.53 -14.21
CA GLY A 375 -10.57 0.25 -14.64
C GLY A 375 -11.26 -0.29 -15.90
N LYS A 376 -10.50 -0.97 -16.76
CA LYS A 376 -11.00 -1.65 -17.98
C LYS A 376 -11.94 -2.82 -17.64
N GLU A 377 -11.73 -3.45 -16.48
CA GLU A 377 -12.59 -4.47 -15.88
C GLU A 377 -14.00 -3.96 -15.49
N SER A 378 -14.26 -2.64 -15.51
CA SER A 378 -15.57 -2.07 -15.16
C SER A 378 -16.73 -2.63 -16.00
N GLN A 379 -16.54 -2.87 -17.29
CA GLN A 379 -17.56 -3.46 -18.16
C GLN A 379 -17.74 -4.99 -17.96
N LYS A 380 -16.93 -5.61 -17.09
CA LYS A 380 -16.88 -7.05 -16.84
C LYS A 380 -17.41 -7.42 -15.45
N LEU A 381 -17.46 -6.45 -14.54
CA LEU A 381 -17.72 -6.67 -13.11
C LEU A 381 -18.92 -5.83 -12.63
N LEU A 382 -19.86 -6.47 -11.94
CA LEU A 382 -20.97 -5.81 -11.24
C LEU A 382 -20.66 -5.76 -9.74
N LEU A 383 -20.28 -4.61 -9.19
CA LEU A 383 -19.77 -4.51 -7.82
C LEU A 383 -20.86 -4.09 -6.83
N THR A 384 -20.99 -4.81 -5.71
CA THR A 384 -21.84 -4.36 -4.60
C THR A 384 -21.19 -3.20 -3.84
N ALA A 385 -22.01 -2.36 -3.19
CA ALA A 385 -21.54 -1.30 -2.30
C ALA A 385 -20.61 -1.84 -1.19
N LYS A 386 -20.79 -3.11 -0.78
CA LYS A 386 -19.91 -3.81 0.18
C LYS A 386 -18.56 -4.13 -0.41
N TYR A 387 -18.51 -4.67 -1.63
CA TYR A 387 -17.25 -4.90 -2.32
C TYR A 387 -16.52 -3.58 -2.63
N LYS A 388 -17.24 -2.53 -3.06
CA LYS A 388 -16.69 -1.18 -3.22
C LYS A 388 -16.11 -0.63 -1.90
N ARG A 389 -16.78 -0.84 -0.75
CA ARG A 389 -16.21 -0.49 0.57
C ARG A 389 -14.93 -1.27 0.87
N ARG A 390 -14.88 -2.57 0.54
CA ARG A 390 -13.67 -3.40 0.69
C ARG A 390 -12.52 -2.92 -0.21
N LEU A 391 -12.80 -2.45 -1.43
CA LEU A 391 -11.78 -1.85 -2.29
C LEU A 391 -11.28 -0.50 -1.74
N ILE A 392 -12.15 0.30 -1.11
CA ILE A 392 -11.70 1.50 -0.40
C ILE A 392 -10.85 1.13 0.81
N GLN A 393 -11.24 0.14 1.62
CA GLN A 393 -10.39 -0.37 2.72
C GLN A 393 -9.05 -0.92 2.22
N ALA A 394 -9.05 -1.56 1.04
CA ALA A 394 -7.81 -1.97 0.36
C ALA A 394 -6.95 -0.75 0.03
N PHE A 395 -7.49 0.27 -0.63
CA PHE A 395 -6.78 1.52 -0.90
C PHE A 395 -6.20 2.14 0.37
N GLN A 396 -6.97 2.24 1.46
CA GLN A 396 -6.50 2.83 2.73
C GLN A 396 -5.27 2.11 3.28
N ALA A 397 -5.27 0.78 3.26
CA ALA A 397 -4.12 0.00 3.69
C ALA A 397 -2.97 0.09 2.67
N LEU A 398 -3.25 0.02 1.37
CA LEU A 398 -2.23 -0.01 0.34
C LEU A 398 -1.55 1.34 0.12
N ILE A 399 -2.24 2.47 0.26
CA ILE A 399 -1.58 3.78 0.29
C ILE A 399 -0.77 3.97 1.58
N THR A 400 -1.20 3.38 2.70
CA THR A 400 -0.42 3.38 3.95
C THR A 400 0.84 2.52 3.80
N LYS A 401 0.73 1.36 3.16
CA LYS A 401 1.88 0.51 2.81
C LYS A 401 2.76 1.25 1.83
N ARG A 402 2.30 1.60 0.62
CA ARG A 402 3.08 2.37 -0.36
C ARG A 402 3.71 3.62 0.27
N ARG A 403 3.10 4.32 1.22
CA ARG A 403 3.72 5.47 1.95
C ARG A 403 4.72 5.11 3.07
N GLU A 404 4.74 3.87 3.57
CA GLU A 404 5.74 3.32 4.53
C GLU A 404 6.87 2.55 3.85
N THR A 405 6.51 1.86 2.79
CA THR A 405 7.29 1.53 1.61
C THR A 405 8.03 2.83 1.23
N HIS A 406 7.36 3.99 1.08
CA HIS A 406 7.98 5.34 0.92
C HIS A 406 8.42 6.00 2.23
N ALA A 407 8.89 5.20 3.19
CA ALA A 407 10.15 5.57 3.82
C ALA A 407 11.28 5.57 2.76
N ARG A 408 11.26 4.67 1.75
CA ARG A 408 11.77 4.91 0.37
C ARG A 408 11.10 4.17 -0.85
N GLN A 409 11.03 2.82 -1.09
CA GLN A 409 9.90 1.98 -1.71
C GLN A 409 10.20 0.51 -2.16
N LEU A 410 9.22 -0.43 -2.07
CA LEU A 410 9.41 -1.86 -1.66
C LEU A 410 8.45 -3.02 -2.28
N GLY A 411 8.91 -4.27 -2.78
CA GLY A 411 8.13 -5.46 -3.45
C GLY A 411 8.78 -6.64 -4.36
N PRO A 412 8.50 -8.03 -4.41
CA PRO A 412 9.17 -9.23 -5.13
C PRO A 412 8.33 -10.32 -5.94
N ALA A 413 8.38 -11.72 -6.04
CA ALA A 413 9.09 -13.05 -5.72
C ALA A 413 8.25 -14.33 -6.25
N ASP A 414 8.52 -15.67 -5.99
CA ASP A 414 7.66 -16.82 -6.54
C ASP A 414 7.60 -18.34 -5.97
N VAL A 415 6.58 -19.22 -6.33
CA VAL A 415 6.26 -20.69 -5.96
C VAL A 415 5.21 -21.50 -6.86
N THR A 416 4.70 -22.77 -6.59
CA THR A 416 3.71 -23.66 -7.41
C THR A 416 2.95 -24.85 -6.66
N SER A 417 1.81 -25.56 -7.00
CA SER A 417 0.58 -25.48 -7.90
C SER A 417 -0.64 -26.49 -7.63
N ALA A 418 -1.93 -26.26 -8.09
CA ALA A 418 -3.18 -27.12 -7.81
C ALA A 418 -4.46 -27.10 -8.79
N LEU A 419 -5.71 -27.54 -8.37
CA LEU A 419 -6.82 -28.19 -9.19
C LEU A 419 -8.39 -27.91 -8.91
N PRO A 420 -9.43 -28.41 -9.72
CA PRO A 420 -10.86 -27.92 -9.77
C PRO A 420 -12.12 -28.91 -9.83
N PRO A 421 -13.43 -28.43 -9.84
CA PRO A 421 -14.68 -29.25 -9.91
C PRO A 421 -15.85 -28.82 -10.89
N ARG A 422 -16.97 -29.59 -10.90
CA ARG A 422 -17.99 -29.79 -11.98
C ARG A 422 -19.25 -28.86 -12.12
N LYS A 423 -19.17 -27.53 -11.91
CA LYS A 423 -20.27 -26.57 -12.24
C LYS A 423 -19.69 -25.33 -12.91
N ILE A 424 -20.42 -24.66 -13.81
CA ILE A 424 -19.89 -23.46 -14.48
C ILE A 424 -19.96 -22.28 -13.49
N ARG A 425 -18.81 -21.90 -12.96
CA ARG A 425 -18.62 -20.84 -11.96
C ARG A 425 -17.55 -19.87 -12.47
N PRO A 426 -17.48 -18.63 -11.97
CA PRO A 426 -16.28 -17.82 -12.12
C PRO A 426 -15.05 -18.60 -11.64
N ARG A 427 -14.05 -18.76 -12.50
CA ARG A 427 -12.77 -19.43 -12.20
C ARG A 427 -11.70 -18.36 -11.93
N LEU A 428 -11.88 -17.56 -10.88
CA LEU A 428 -10.86 -16.60 -10.47
C LEU A 428 -9.66 -17.36 -9.89
N ARG A 429 -8.47 -17.16 -10.48
CA ARG A 429 -7.13 -17.52 -9.97
C ARG A 429 -6.55 -16.37 -9.13
N VAL A 430 -6.91 -15.13 -9.47
CA VAL A 430 -6.55 -13.90 -8.75
C VAL A 430 -7.79 -13.01 -8.57
N GLU A 431 -7.79 -12.09 -7.61
CA GLU A 431 -8.80 -11.02 -7.56
C GLU A 431 -8.76 -10.17 -8.85
N PRO A 432 -9.90 -9.90 -9.53
CA PRO A 432 -9.89 -9.39 -10.90
C PRO A 432 -9.62 -7.88 -11.06
N CYS A 433 -8.67 -7.33 -10.28
CA CYS A 433 -8.20 -5.95 -10.38
C CYS A 433 -7.19 -5.76 -11.52
N ALA A 434 -7.57 -6.16 -12.74
CA ALA A 434 -6.70 -6.21 -13.91
C ALA A 434 -5.94 -4.89 -14.16
N THR A 435 -6.61 -3.73 -14.09
CA THR A 435 -5.95 -2.44 -14.36
C THR A 435 -4.92 -2.07 -13.28
N PHE A 436 -5.11 -2.51 -12.03
CA PHE A 436 -4.13 -2.32 -10.95
C PHE A 436 -2.84 -3.11 -11.20
N TYR A 437 -2.94 -4.36 -11.65
CA TYR A 437 -1.77 -5.18 -11.99
C TYR A 437 -1.00 -4.59 -13.18
N LEU A 438 -1.69 -4.19 -14.24
CA LEU A 438 -1.07 -3.57 -15.42
C LEU A 438 -0.38 -2.25 -15.09
N ARG A 439 -1.02 -1.37 -14.31
CA ARG A 439 -0.40 -0.10 -13.86
C ARG A 439 0.81 -0.36 -12.95
N THR A 440 0.79 -1.42 -12.14
CA THR A 440 1.93 -1.81 -11.30
C THR A 440 3.08 -2.37 -12.16
N ALA A 441 2.82 -3.25 -13.12
CA ALA A 441 3.81 -3.73 -14.09
C ALA A 441 4.49 -2.57 -14.87
N ARG A 442 3.68 -1.61 -15.33
CA ARG A 442 4.15 -0.37 -15.98
C ARG A 442 5.01 0.49 -15.07
N SER A 443 4.74 0.52 -13.76
CA SER A 443 5.59 1.22 -12.79
C SER A 443 6.98 0.56 -12.66
N TYR A 444 7.06 -0.77 -12.69
CA TYR A 444 8.33 -1.49 -12.72
C TYR A 444 9.08 -1.32 -14.04
N ALA A 445 8.38 -1.27 -15.18
CA ALA A 445 9.00 -0.95 -16.48
C ALA A 445 9.54 0.49 -16.55
N PHE A 446 8.88 1.47 -15.91
CA PHE A 446 9.38 2.83 -15.75
C PHE A 446 10.67 2.85 -14.91
N LEU A 447 10.66 2.18 -13.75
CA LEU A 447 11.82 2.05 -12.87
C LEU A 447 13.01 1.40 -13.58
N GLU A 448 12.77 0.28 -14.27
CA GLU A 448 13.77 -0.44 -15.06
C GLU A 448 14.38 0.47 -16.14
N SER A 449 13.55 1.16 -16.92
CA SER A 449 14.01 2.10 -17.94
C SER A 449 14.86 3.23 -17.36
N PHE A 450 14.47 3.78 -16.20
CA PHE A 450 15.22 4.81 -15.49
C PHE A 450 16.57 4.26 -14.99
N LEU A 451 16.58 3.12 -14.32
CA LEU A 451 17.80 2.56 -13.72
C LEU A 451 18.79 2.09 -14.80
N HIS A 452 18.34 1.50 -15.91
CA HIS A 452 19.22 1.15 -17.03
C HIS A 452 19.89 2.38 -17.65
N VAL A 453 19.15 3.47 -17.88
CA VAL A 453 19.70 4.70 -18.48
C VAL A 453 20.83 5.34 -17.65
N ASN A 454 20.91 5.05 -16.34
CA ASN A 454 21.89 5.66 -15.43
C ASN A 454 22.92 4.67 -14.85
N HIS A 455 22.59 3.38 -14.70
CA HIS A 455 23.36 2.39 -13.93
C HIS A 455 23.28 0.95 -14.49
N GLU A 456 23.03 0.75 -15.80
CA GLU A 456 22.82 -0.58 -16.41
C GLU A 456 23.90 -1.63 -16.07
N ALA A 457 25.18 -1.27 -16.08
CA ALA A 457 26.27 -2.22 -15.83
C ALA A 457 26.43 -2.57 -14.35
N GLU A 458 25.73 -1.84 -13.47
CA GLU A 458 25.90 -1.86 -12.02
C GLU A 458 24.70 -2.49 -11.28
N LEU A 459 23.51 -2.51 -11.88
CA LEU A 459 22.33 -3.19 -11.30
C LEU A 459 22.57 -4.69 -11.05
N GLY A 460 23.26 -5.37 -11.98
CA GLY A 460 23.66 -6.77 -11.83
C GLY A 460 24.79 -7.02 -10.81
N GLN A 461 25.36 -5.96 -10.22
CA GLN A 461 26.35 -6.04 -9.12
C GLN A 461 25.71 -5.80 -7.76
N LEU A 462 24.51 -5.20 -7.72
CA LEU A 462 23.77 -4.91 -6.50
C LEU A 462 22.78 -6.03 -6.19
N HIS A 463 22.67 -6.34 -4.91
CA HIS A 463 21.67 -7.27 -4.37
C HIS A 463 20.75 -6.52 -3.42
N GLY A 464 19.45 -6.81 -3.49
CA GLY A 464 18.49 -6.27 -2.53
C GLY A 464 18.79 -6.73 -1.10
N TRP A 465 18.26 -6.03 -0.11
CA TRP A 465 18.29 -6.40 1.31
C TRP A 465 16.97 -7.01 1.83
N ARG A 466 17.06 -7.54 3.04
CA ARG A 466 16.03 -8.10 3.93
C ARG A 466 16.45 -7.77 5.37
N GLU A 467 15.55 -7.99 6.33
CA GLU A 467 15.87 -7.92 7.78
C GLU A 467 16.99 -8.90 8.19
N GLU A 468 17.18 -9.99 7.44
CA GLU A 468 18.17 -11.05 7.70
C GLU A 468 19.50 -10.91 6.90
N GLY A 469 19.59 -9.97 5.95
CA GLY A 469 20.77 -9.83 5.07
C GLY A 469 20.43 -9.53 3.61
N GLN A 470 21.32 -9.84 2.67
CA GLN A 470 21.09 -9.65 1.24
C GLN A 470 20.23 -10.75 0.61
N ARG A 471 19.58 -10.43 -0.51
CA ARG A 471 18.79 -11.31 -1.38
C ARG A 471 19.74 -12.04 -2.33
N GLU A 472 19.47 -13.32 -2.62
CA GLU A 472 20.36 -14.15 -3.45
C GLU A 472 20.41 -13.70 -4.92
N THR A 473 19.30 -13.14 -5.41
CA THR A 473 19.16 -12.57 -6.75
C THR A 473 19.67 -11.14 -6.78
N ASP A 474 20.30 -10.73 -7.88
CA ASP A 474 20.69 -9.35 -8.15
C ASP A 474 19.48 -8.46 -8.49
N LEU A 475 19.63 -7.15 -8.39
CA LEU A 475 18.52 -6.21 -8.58
C LEU A 475 18.00 -6.16 -10.03
N GLN A 476 18.85 -6.43 -11.03
CA GLN A 476 18.45 -6.43 -12.44
C GLN A 476 17.53 -7.63 -12.72
N SER A 477 17.97 -8.83 -12.35
CA SER A 477 17.20 -10.07 -12.48
C SER A 477 15.92 -10.04 -11.65
N GLU A 478 15.95 -9.48 -10.43
CA GLU A 478 14.76 -9.43 -9.57
C GLU A 478 13.74 -8.38 -10.03
N LEU A 479 14.18 -7.22 -10.55
CA LEU A 479 13.32 -6.21 -11.17
C LEU A 479 12.63 -6.74 -12.43
N ALA A 480 13.39 -7.39 -13.32
CA ALA A 480 12.85 -8.03 -14.50
C ALA A 480 11.81 -9.10 -14.13
N SER A 481 12.07 -9.87 -13.07
CA SER A 481 11.17 -10.92 -12.56
C SER A 481 9.86 -10.36 -12.04
N ILE A 482 9.86 -9.35 -11.16
CA ILE A 482 8.60 -8.76 -10.65
C ILE A 482 7.80 -8.06 -11.75
N LYS A 483 8.47 -7.37 -12.68
CA LYS A 483 7.84 -6.72 -13.84
C LYS A 483 7.07 -7.76 -14.67
N GLN A 484 7.74 -8.86 -15.02
CA GLN A 484 7.17 -9.96 -15.81
C GLN A 484 6.01 -10.65 -15.07
N LEU A 485 6.17 -10.87 -13.76
CA LEU A 485 5.14 -11.45 -12.89
C LEU A 485 3.87 -10.59 -12.81
N PHE A 486 3.98 -9.26 -12.70
CA PHE A 486 2.81 -8.37 -12.67
C PHE A 486 2.10 -8.24 -14.02
N TYR A 487 2.84 -8.32 -15.14
CA TYR A 487 2.21 -8.56 -16.45
C TYR A 487 1.47 -9.91 -16.47
N GLY A 488 2.05 -10.94 -15.85
CA GLY A 488 1.40 -12.24 -15.65
C GLY A 488 0.09 -12.16 -14.88
N PHE A 489 0.05 -11.49 -13.72
CA PHE A 489 -1.19 -11.31 -12.95
C PHE A 489 -2.26 -10.54 -13.75
N TYR A 490 -1.85 -9.54 -14.51
CA TYR A 490 -2.74 -8.81 -15.41
C TYR A 490 -3.35 -9.71 -16.48
N LEU A 491 -2.51 -10.52 -17.14
CA LEU A 491 -2.92 -11.47 -18.18
C LEU A 491 -3.86 -12.54 -17.63
N VAL A 492 -3.53 -13.13 -16.47
CA VAL A 492 -4.38 -14.09 -15.76
C VAL A 492 -5.73 -13.49 -15.35
N ALA A 493 -5.76 -12.27 -14.79
CA ALA A 493 -7.00 -11.57 -14.46
C ALA A 493 -7.85 -11.28 -15.72
N CYS A 494 -7.21 -10.97 -16.85
CA CYS A 494 -7.87 -10.74 -18.13
C CYS A 494 -8.51 -12.03 -18.71
N ASP A 495 -7.82 -13.16 -18.64
CA ASP A 495 -8.37 -14.47 -19.04
C ASP A 495 -9.53 -14.89 -18.10
N ASP A 496 -9.36 -14.75 -16.79
CA ASP A 496 -10.35 -15.11 -15.76
C ASP A 496 -11.72 -14.44 -15.93
N ILE A 497 -11.76 -13.20 -16.42
CA ILE A 497 -13.00 -12.44 -16.63
C ILE A 497 -13.38 -12.26 -18.11
N GLY A 498 -12.51 -12.67 -19.05
CA GLY A 498 -12.70 -12.44 -20.48
C GLY A 498 -12.50 -11.00 -20.94
N LEU A 499 -11.55 -10.26 -20.36
CA LEU A 499 -11.14 -8.92 -20.77
C LEU A 499 -9.99 -9.00 -21.79
N ALA A 500 -10.02 -8.16 -22.84
CA ALA A 500 -8.91 -8.06 -23.79
C ALA A 500 -7.67 -7.39 -23.15
N PRO A 501 -6.46 -7.96 -23.26
CA PRO A 501 -5.25 -7.32 -22.77
C PRO A 501 -4.84 -6.15 -23.66
N GLU A 502 -4.63 -4.98 -23.06
CA GLU A 502 -4.14 -3.74 -23.66
C GLU A 502 -2.68 -3.52 -23.27
N LEU A 503 -1.83 -4.44 -23.74
CA LEU A 503 -0.39 -4.21 -23.84
C LEU A 503 -0.09 -3.28 -25.02
N ARG A 504 1.05 -2.59 -24.98
CA ARG A 504 1.50 -1.71 -26.07
C ARG A 504 2.75 -2.29 -26.74
N ASP A 505 2.97 -1.94 -28.00
CA ASP A 505 4.10 -2.46 -28.78
C ASP A 505 5.46 -2.11 -28.15
N GLU A 506 5.58 -0.94 -27.49
CA GLU A 506 6.82 -0.53 -26.81
C GLU A 506 7.11 -1.28 -25.50
N GLU A 507 6.17 -2.09 -24.98
CA GLU A 507 6.32 -2.78 -23.69
C GLU A 507 7.05 -4.13 -23.82
N ALA A 508 7.21 -4.64 -25.05
CA ALA A 508 8.03 -5.81 -25.41
C ALA A 508 7.83 -7.08 -24.55
N VAL A 509 6.63 -7.26 -23.97
CA VAL A 509 6.32 -8.33 -23.02
C VAL A 509 6.21 -9.68 -23.73
N ASP A 510 7.01 -10.68 -23.30
CA ASP A 510 6.71 -12.07 -23.63
C ASP A 510 5.48 -12.51 -22.84
N VAL A 511 4.35 -12.64 -23.55
CA VAL A 511 3.04 -12.97 -22.99
C VAL A 511 3.01 -14.37 -22.40
N GLU A 512 3.67 -15.36 -23.00
CA GLU A 512 3.61 -16.76 -22.54
C GLU A 512 4.50 -16.99 -21.33
N ASP A 513 5.67 -16.36 -21.27
CA ASP A 513 6.54 -16.39 -20.08
C ASP A 513 5.92 -15.56 -18.93
N ALA A 514 5.21 -14.47 -19.22
CA ALA A 514 4.47 -13.69 -18.23
C ALA A 514 3.31 -14.51 -17.63
N TYR A 515 2.48 -15.14 -18.48
CA TYR A 515 1.47 -16.10 -18.02
C TYR A 515 2.11 -17.20 -17.16
N ARG A 516 3.22 -17.81 -17.62
CA ARG A 516 3.88 -18.89 -16.88
C ARG A 516 4.38 -18.45 -15.51
N SER A 517 4.95 -17.25 -15.39
CA SER A 517 5.37 -16.72 -14.08
C SER A 517 4.18 -16.56 -13.12
N ALA A 518 3.05 -15.99 -13.55
CA ALA A 518 1.89 -15.86 -12.67
C ALA A 518 1.14 -17.18 -12.42
N GLU A 519 1.12 -18.12 -13.37
CA GLU A 519 0.55 -19.47 -13.16
C GLU A 519 1.43 -20.39 -12.31
N VAL A 520 2.73 -20.08 -12.23
CA VAL A 520 3.60 -20.54 -11.15
C VAL A 520 3.09 -19.89 -9.85
N TRP A 521 3.17 -18.56 -9.71
CA TRP A 521 2.86 -17.83 -8.47
C TRP A 521 1.55 -18.14 -7.79
N LEU A 522 0.44 -18.08 -8.50
CA LEU A 522 -0.91 -18.18 -7.92
C LEU A 522 -1.21 -19.58 -7.35
N ALA A 523 -0.26 -20.50 -7.48
CA ALA A 523 -0.51 -21.92 -7.37
C ALA A 523 0.14 -22.54 -6.10
N ASP A 524 1.13 -21.91 -5.48
CA ASP A 524 1.45 -22.09 -4.04
C ASP A 524 1.71 -20.73 -3.39
N LEU A 525 1.21 -20.58 -2.15
CA LEU A 525 1.09 -19.32 -1.43
C LEU A 525 1.92 -19.33 -0.13
N THR A 526 2.89 -20.24 -0.01
CA THR A 526 3.81 -20.36 1.13
C THR A 526 5.07 -19.49 1.01
N HIS A 527 5.16 -18.64 -0.02
CA HIS A 527 6.38 -17.88 -0.33
C HIS A 527 6.96 -17.12 0.88
N ARG A 528 8.31 -17.13 1.02
CA ARG A 528 9.03 -16.48 2.13
C ARG A 528 8.63 -15.02 2.37
N ASP A 529 8.34 -14.29 1.30
CA ASP A 529 8.01 -12.86 1.36
C ASP A 529 6.54 -12.58 1.77
N LEU A 530 5.68 -13.61 1.80
CA LEU A 530 4.35 -13.55 2.44
C LEU A 530 4.40 -13.81 3.96
N ALA A 531 5.53 -14.34 4.46
CA ALA A 531 5.76 -14.65 5.87
C ALA A 531 6.39 -13.48 6.66
N VAL A 532 6.64 -12.33 6.02
CA VAL A 532 7.11 -11.12 6.72
C VAL A 532 5.97 -10.49 7.51
N ASP A 533 6.23 -10.10 8.76
CA ASP A 533 5.28 -9.41 9.61
C ASP A 533 5.03 -7.98 9.08
N THR A 534 3.81 -7.78 8.56
CA THR A 534 3.39 -6.62 7.77
C THR A 534 2.85 -5.47 8.62
N ARG A 535 2.90 -5.60 9.96
CA ARG A 535 2.36 -4.62 10.92
C ARG A 535 3.29 -3.41 11.04
N VAL A 536 2.78 -2.23 10.71
CA VAL A 536 3.56 -0.99 10.79
C VAL A 536 2.68 0.26 10.88
N SER A 537 3.24 1.38 11.34
CA SER A 537 2.61 2.70 11.36
C SER A 537 3.57 3.80 10.90
N VAL A 538 3.05 4.80 10.20
CA VAL A 538 3.79 5.98 9.71
C VAL A 538 3.14 7.29 10.17
N PRO A 539 3.93 8.31 10.55
CA PRO A 539 3.41 9.64 10.82
C PRO A 539 2.95 10.34 9.53
N ILE A 540 1.80 11.01 9.60
CA ILE A 540 1.10 11.61 8.45
C ILE A 540 1.05 13.13 8.57
N LEU A 541 0.85 13.63 9.79
CA LEU A 541 0.77 15.04 10.13
C LEU A 541 1.10 15.21 11.62
N TYR A 542 1.85 16.25 11.97
CA TYR A 542 1.93 16.78 13.32
C TYR A 542 1.09 18.06 13.39
N ASP A 543 0.19 18.14 14.37
CA ASP A 543 -0.64 19.31 14.61
C ASP A 543 -0.14 20.06 15.87
N PRO A 544 0.43 21.26 15.71
CA PRO A 544 1.02 22.03 16.82
C PRO A 544 -0.01 22.73 17.71
N ILE A 545 -1.30 22.76 17.33
CA ILE A 545 -2.35 23.44 18.10
C ILE A 545 -2.85 22.53 19.23
N VAL A 546 -2.97 21.23 18.94
CA VAL A 546 -3.37 20.19 19.91
C VAL A 546 -2.20 19.39 20.48
N ASP A 547 -0.98 19.63 19.98
CA ASP A 547 0.26 18.89 20.27
C ASP A 547 0.08 17.38 20.11
N THR A 548 -0.22 16.95 18.89
CA THR A 548 -0.33 15.52 18.55
C THR A 548 0.25 15.19 17.19
N THR A 549 0.81 13.99 17.07
CA THR A 549 1.20 13.38 15.80
C THR A 549 0.15 12.35 15.41
N ARG A 550 -0.35 12.47 14.17
CA ARG A 550 -1.29 11.52 13.60
C ARG A 550 -0.58 10.47 12.77
N LEU A 551 -0.98 9.21 12.94
CA LEU A 551 -0.41 8.07 12.25
C LEU A 551 -1.48 7.31 11.46
N TRP A 552 -1.06 6.75 10.34
CA TRP A 552 -1.73 5.63 9.68
C TRP A 552 -0.98 4.35 9.99
N GLY A 553 -1.67 3.22 10.12
CA GLY A 553 -1.01 1.93 10.31
C GLY A 553 -1.80 0.74 9.82
N THR A 554 -1.06 -0.30 9.42
CA THR A 554 -1.58 -1.66 9.20
C THR A 554 -1.42 -2.44 10.51
N LEU A 555 -2.53 -2.88 11.08
CA LEU A 555 -2.55 -3.57 12.39
C LEU A 555 -2.36 -5.09 12.27
N GLY A 556 -2.44 -5.62 11.05
CA GLY A 556 -2.28 -7.03 10.71
C GLY A 556 -3.12 -7.41 9.49
N VAL A 557 -3.05 -8.67 9.10
CA VAL A 557 -3.86 -9.29 8.05
C VAL A 557 -5.11 -9.91 8.67
N ARG A 558 -6.27 -9.81 8.00
CA ARG A 558 -7.47 -10.62 8.28
C ARG A 558 -7.98 -11.30 7.01
N MET A 559 -8.86 -12.27 7.19
CA MET A 559 -9.53 -12.97 6.09
C MET A 559 -10.93 -12.41 5.87
N VAL A 560 -11.32 -12.19 4.61
CA VAL A 560 -12.64 -11.69 4.23
C VAL A 560 -13.26 -12.60 3.18
N LYS A 561 -14.58 -12.77 3.22
CA LYS A 561 -15.32 -13.54 2.23
C LYS A 561 -15.45 -12.77 0.92
N LEU A 562 -15.28 -13.46 -0.20
CA LEU A 562 -15.55 -12.95 -1.54
C LEU A 562 -16.44 -13.96 -2.29
N ASN A 563 -17.66 -13.54 -2.61
CA ASN A 563 -18.56 -14.29 -3.49
C ASN A 563 -18.36 -13.79 -4.92
N ALA A 564 -18.29 -14.72 -5.88
CA ALA A 564 -18.31 -14.42 -7.31
C ALA A 564 -19.36 -15.29 -8.02
N ASN A 565 -20.29 -14.66 -8.74
CA ASN A 565 -21.31 -15.36 -9.53
C ASN A 565 -21.50 -14.68 -10.90
N TYR A 566 -21.86 -15.43 -11.93
CA TYR A 566 -22.28 -14.80 -13.19
C TYR A 566 -23.65 -14.12 -13.03
N VAL A 567 -23.79 -12.92 -13.60
CA VAL A 567 -25.06 -12.21 -13.78
C VAL A 567 -25.40 -12.02 -15.27
N ARG A 568 -24.39 -12.09 -16.15
CA ARG A 568 -24.56 -12.42 -17.57
C ARG A 568 -23.70 -13.66 -17.86
N PRO A 569 -24.27 -14.77 -18.33
CA PRO A 569 -23.53 -16.02 -18.49
C PRO A 569 -22.47 -15.91 -19.59
N PRO A 570 -21.39 -16.71 -19.51
CA PRO A 570 -20.50 -16.93 -20.65
C PRO A 570 -21.21 -17.77 -21.73
N GLN A 571 -20.58 -17.86 -22.90
CA GLN A 571 -20.99 -18.76 -23.97
C GLN A 571 -20.09 -20.00 -24.01
N MET A 572 -20.58 -21.11 -24.56
CA MET A 572 -19.81 -22.35 -24.72
C MET A 572 -20.05 -23.02 -26.08
N ARG A 573 -19.11 -23.87 -26.50
CA ARG A 573 -19.22 -24.73 -27.70
C ARG A 573 -18.39 -26.00 -27.56
N GLU A 574 -18.73 -27.05 -28.31
CA GLU A 574 -18.08 -28.36 -28.21
C GLU A 574 -16.67 -28.40 -28.84
N ASN A 575 -16.43 -27.57 -29.86
CA ASN A 575 -15.18 -27.53 -30.63
C ASN A 575 -15.12 -26.23 -31.46
N ALA A 576 -14.02 -26.02 -32.20
CA ALA A 576 -13.78 -24.81 -32.98
C ALA A 576 -14.82 -24.54 -34.08
N ASP A 577 -15.42 -25.60 -34.64
CA ASP A 577 -16.40 -25.53 -35.73
C ASP A 577 -17.85 -25.38 -35.25
N SER A 578 -18.09 -25.59 -33.95
CA SER A 578 -19.42 -25.51 -33.34
C SER A 578 -19.86 -24.05 -33.11
N PRO A 579 -21.16 -23.75 -33.27
CA PRO A 579 -21.70 -22.44 -32.92
C PRO A 579 -21.62 -22.20 -31.41
N TRP A 580 -21.31 -20.96 -31.01
CA TRP A 580 -21.38 -20.53 -29.63
C TRP A 580 -22.84 -20.53 -29.12
N GLN A 581 -23.05 -21.06 -27.91
CA GLN A 581 -24.36 -21.14 -27.27
C GLN A 581 -24.32 -20.47 -25.89
N PRO A 582 -25.34 -19.67 -25.51
CA PRO A 582 -25.43 -19.09 -24.17
C PRO A 582 -25.73 -20.16 -23.12
N LEU A 583 -25.07 -20.08 -21.97
CA LEU A 583 -25.32 -21.01 -20.86
C LEU A 583 -26.65 -20.73 -20.14
N GLY A 584 -27.45 -21.79 -19.99
CA GLY A 584 -28.63 -21.79 -19.14
C GLY A 584 -28.29 -21.52 -17.67
N VAL A 585 -29.14 -20.74 -16.99
CA VAL A 585 -28.91 -20.26 -15.61
C VAL A 585 -28.82 -21.42 -14.60
N ASP A 586 -29.48 -22.53 -14.89
CA ASP A 586 -29.44 -23.80 -14.13
C ASP A 586 -28.02 -24.42 -14.07
N ARG A 587 -27.23 -24.25 -15.13
CA ARG A 587 -25.86 -24.78 -15.27
C ARG A 587 -24.81 -23.92 -14.53
N LEU A 588 -25.18 -22.68 -14.18
CA LEU A 588 -24.31 -21.75 -13.45
C LEU A 588 -24.19 -22.12 -11.97
N GLY A 589 -23.19 -21.60 -11.28
CA GLY A 589 -23.08 -21.65 -9.83
C GLY A 589 -22.11 -20.64 -9.26
N ASP A 590 -22.16 -20.47 -7.94
CA ASP A 590 -21.30 -19.53 -7.23
C ASP A 590 -19.89 -20.11 -7.02
N ALA A 591 -18.89 -19.24 -7.17
CA ALA A 591 -17.60 -19.40 -6.54
C ALA A 591 -17.57 -18.64 -5.22
N LYS A 592 -16.92 -19.22 -4.21
CA LYS A 592 -16.80 -18.63 -2.86
C LYS A 592 -15.36 -18.77 -2.42
N TYR A 593 -14.76 -17.62 -2.12
CA TYR A 593 -13.35 -17.49 -1.77
C TYR A 593 -13.22 -16.82 -0.41
N VAL A 594 -12.04 -16.95 0.18
CA VAL A 594 -11.54 -15.99 1.17
C VAL A 594 -10.31 -15.28 0.63
N ILE A 595 -10.26 -13.98 0.86
CA ILE A 595 -9.18 -13.08 0.47
C ILE A 595 -8.46 -12.61 1.74
N ALA A 596 -7.13 -12.64 1.74
CA ALA A 596 -6.34 -12.02 2.79
C ALA A 596 -6.26 -10.50 2.52
N VAL A 597 -6.60 -9.68 3.51
CA VAL A 597 -6.54 -8.21 3.40
C VAL A 597 -5.94 -7.59 4.66
N ASP A 598 -5.42 -6.39 4.52
CA ASP A 598 -4.86 -5.62 5.63
C ASP A 598 -5.93 -4.88 6.42
N GLU A 599 -5.77 -4.81 7.74
CA GLU A 599 -6.61 -3.99 8.60
C GLU A 599 -5.95 -2.65 8.91
N PHE A 600 -6.40 -1.61 8.22
CA PHE A 600 -5.95 -0.22 8.37
C PHE A 600 -6.56 0.48 9.62
N ALA A 601 -5.81 1.40 10.23
CA ALA A 601 -6.35 2.40 11.15
C ALA A 601 -5.63 3.75 11.06
N GLU A 602 -6.38 4.85 11.29
CA GLU A 602 -5.86 6.19 11.58
C GLU A 602 -5.98 6.43 13.09
N PHE A 603 -4.90 6.86 13.75
CA PHE A 603 -4.85 7.14 15.20
C PHE A 603 -3.90 8.30 15.49
N SER A 604 -3.80 8.75 16.75
CA SER A 604 -2.91 9.86 17.14
C SER A 604 -2.21 9.60 18.46
N LEU A 605 -1.01 10.16 18.60
CA LEU A 605 -0.12 10.09 19.75
C LEU A 605 0.23 11.53 20.22
N PRO A 606 0.60 11.73 21.49
CA PRO A 606 0.95 13.05 22.01
C PRO A 606 2.27 13.56 21.40
N GLY A 607 2.41 14.88 21.30
CA GLY A 607 3.65 15.50 20.83
C GLY A 607 4.10 15.05 19.44
N ARG A 608 5.42 14.89 19.29
CA ARG A 608 6.06 14.32 18.08
C ARG A 608 6.33 12.81 18.20
N GLU A 609 5.58 12.09 19.05
CA GLU A 609 5.80 10.66 19.24
C GLU A 609 5.43 9.81 18.01
N THR A 610 6.23 8.78 17.78
CA THR A 610 6.05 7.78 16.72
C THR A 610 6.38 6.38 17.26
N LEU A 611 5.68 5.35 16.80
CA LEU A 611 6.00 3.95 17.14
C LEU A 611 7.11 3.43 16.21
N THR A 612 8.05 2.63 16.74
CA THR A 612 8.81 1.71 15.86
C THR A 612 7.90 0.58 15.38
N ARG A 613 8.33 -0.12 14.31
CA ARG A 613 7.70 -1.36 13.84
C ARG A 613 7.55 -2.37 15.00
N GLN A 614 8.57 -2.50 15.86
CA GLN A 614 8.51 -3.36 17.06
C GLN A 614 7.49 -2.89 18.11
N GLN A 615 7.44 -1.60 18.45
CA GLN A 615 6.49 -1.06 19.44
C GLN A 615 5.02 -1.32 19.04
N LEU A 616 4.72 -1.32 17.74
CA LEU A 616 3.39 -1.69 17.23
C LEU A 616 3.17 -3.22 17.21
N ARG A 617 4.17 -4.01 16.80
CA ARG A 617 4.12 -5.49 16.85
C ARG A 617 3.83 -5.98 18.28
N ASP A 618 4.60 -5.52 19.26
CA ASP A 618 4.43 -5.80 20.69
C ASP A 618 3.02 -5.44 21.22
N LEU A 619 2.35 -4.47 20.61
CA LEU A 619 0.99 -4.07 20.98
C LEU A 619 -0.08 -4.96 20.32
N ALA A 620 0.07 -5.26 19.03
CA ALA A 620 -0.83 -6.13 18.28
C ALA A 620 -0.74 -7.61 18.74
N ASP A 621 0.44 -8.05 19.20
CA ASP A 621 0.61 -9.38 19.81
C ASP A 621 -0.10 -9.52 21.16
N ARG A 622 -0.35 -8.42 21.87
CA ARG A 622 -1.21 -8.39 23.08
C ARG A 622 -2.70 -8.22 22.76
N HIS A 623 -3.05 -7.77 21.56
CA HIS A 623 -4.41 -7.34 21.20
C HIS A 623 -4.79 -7.79 19.78
N HIS A 624 -5.40 -8.97 19.65
CA HIS A 624 -5.69 -9.60 18.35
C HIS A 624 -6.85 -8.98 17.53
N SER A 625 -7.32 -7.78 17.87
CA SER A 625 -8.37 -7.05 17.15
C SER A 625 -8.11 -5.55 17.12
N LYS A 626 -8.51 -4.89 16.03
CA LYS A 626 -8.33 -3.44 15.80
C LYS A 626 -8.86 -2.57 16.94
N GLN A 627 -10.05 -2.87 17.46
CA GLN A 627 -10.62 -2.09 18.56
C GLN A 627 -9.78 -2.21 19.83
N ALA A 628 -9.32 -3.42 20.19
CA ALA A 628 -8.48 -3.62 21.36
C ALA A 628 -7.12 -2.89 21.25
N ILE A 629 -6.52 -2.87 20.05
CA ILE A 629 -5.30 -2.09 19.78
C ILE A 629 -5.56 -0.58 19.94
N LEU A 630 -6.62 -0.05 19.33
CA LEU A 630 -6.95 1.38 19.41
C LEU A 630 -7.30 1.83 20.83
N GLU A 631 -8.00 0.99 21.60
CA GLU A 631 -8.25 1.23 23.02
C GLU A 631 -6.97 1.19 23.87
N ALA A 632 -5.98 0.37 23.52
CA ALA A 632 -4.71 0.32 24.24
C ALA A 632 -3.83 1.56 23.94
N LEU A 633 -3.86 2.07 22.70
CA LEU A 633 -3.19 3.31 22.32
C LEU A 633 -3.75 4.53 23.09
N SER A 634 -5.08 4.67 23.17
CA SER A 634 -5.70 5.79 23.88
C SER A 634 -5.49 5.76 25.39
N LYS A 635 -5.50 4.56 26.01
CA LYS A 635 -5.18 4.37 27.44
C LYS A 635 -3.71 4.70 27.74
N SER A 636 -2.78 4.35 26.85
CA SER A 636 -1.35 4.70 26.99
C SER A 636 -1.15 6.22 27.04
N THR A 637 -1.74 6.94 26.08
CA THR A 637 -1.73 8.42 26.00
C THR A 637 -2.30 9.11 27.24
N THR A 638 -3.19 8.44 27.98
CA THR A 638 -3.83 8.99 29.18
C THR A 638 -2.98 8.83 30.44
N THR A 639 -1.97 7.94 30.42
CA THR A 639 -1.18 7.56 31.62
C THR A 639 0.16 8.32 31.73
N GLN A 640 0.45 9.22 30.78
CA GLN A 640 1.63 10.10 30.76
C GLN A 640 1.30 11.59 31.05
N LYS A 641 0.07 11.88 31.51
CA LYS A 641 -0.40 13.20 31.96
C LYS A 641 -0.70 13.18 33.46
#